data_AF-A0A8J5BGK8-F1
#
_entry.id   AF-A0A8J5BGK8-F1
#
_cell.length_a   1.000
_cell.length_b   1.000
_cell.length_c   1.000
_cell.angle_alpha   90.00
_cell.angle_beta   90.00
_cell.angle_gamma   90.00
#
_symmetry.space_group_name_H-M   'P 1'
#
loop_
_entity.id
_entity.type
_entity.pdbx_description
1 polymer ?
#
loop_
_entity_poly.entity_id
_entity_poly.type
_entity_poly.pdbx_seq_one_letter_code
_entity_poly.pdbx_strand_id
1 'polypeptide(L)'
;MEDKRNAESASLGSSSGGDSKRTRVAARPVSLEDVAEFQKEAIFRAMESYRREKETLEKQLESQADKERDLEERVVRLGTWWDKLADRLAVVVGKYQFDAPQREVKKEVKEEEGEEKEGDEDEEKDDTPPGPTGLASDLELEEKSDAISKHFSDLLDLVADKVDKQDKTEVARLSAGYTDMAEQRHLLVQKIQDLEHEAQTMKSQYLSAAKKLDRFKSPTVKLIEGEDAVEEENGDKADDKKTEKTDDKSETQKDSAEKDTADSAALKETIELQEKQMKELDAKIDTLEHEASLFSAKMSDLSESDLLEHSGAFKALKEQLSDRTTQVAALEKSRDAISAEKAALDENRQQFRSTLKREFEKREADLRAQLSRAETDLVRIRTARDGVLADLNTKKATEADKLKTIESLKELGEVYKQRIGTLESEVQRWRKEGNEGVDKSTNVEGKSLEELQKEVKVLTMTNQSLMAEIPGMEAAFVSAQKMAENKALDVSDRESKLTKLLAEKARADEKYFAAMRHKDALAAENAKLKAQMVKSSELVNQLQEVDAKTRAKIDVLEKTLADYVALHAKQQEACKRLTSQVAEKTHMLNGAQKYLATLKEEMKQQGTKLSVGEHRARKLALDNAKLTKQVELSSFGGSSDEIDELRSIAMCSLCSKNWKDTALKVCGHVFCHQCAQDRLDARLRKCPNCNKPFSQNDLLTVHL
;
A
#
# COMPACT_ATOMS: atom_id res chain seq x y z
N MET A 1 4.97 29.35 -55.26
CA MET A 1 5.57 28.01 -55.37
C MET A 1 5.07 27.24 -54.15
N GLU A 2 3.91 26.58 -54.18
CA GLU A 2 3.66 25.32 -54.93
C GLU A 2 4.87 24.39 -54.72
N ASP A 3 4.78 23.23 -54.08
CA ASP A 3 3.77 22.21 -54.30
C ASP A 3 4.01 21.04 -53.32
N LYS A 4 2.96 20.23 -53.12
CA LYS A 4 2.99 18.78 -52.78
C LYS A 4 3.20 18.33 -51.32
N ARG A 5 2.07 18.15 -50.62
CA ARG A 5 1.79 16.95 -49.80
C ARG A 5 0.57 16.23 -50.39
N ASN A 6 0.76 15.04 -50.92
CA ASN A 6 -0.19 13.91 -50.89
C ASN A 6 0.29 12.82 -51.86
N ALA A 7 0.75 11.71 -51.31
CA ALA A 7 0.73 10.42 -51.99
C ALA A 7 0.89 9.29 -50.97
N GLU A 8 0.16 8.21 -51.24
CA GLU A 8 0.42 6.82 -50.81
C GLU A 8 -0.19 6.34 -49.48
N SER A 9 -1.49 6.03 -49.57
CA SER A 9 -2.06 4.82 -48.94
C SER A 9 -3.00 4.13 -49.92
N ALA A 10 -2.47 3.19 -50.70
CA ALA A 10 -3.26 2.18 -51.42
C ALA A 10 -2.33 1.07 -51.92
N SER A 11 -2.59 -0.18 -51.48
CA SER A 11 -2.14 -1.47 -52.03
C SER A 11 -1.67 -2.38 -50.90
N LEU A 12 -2.01 -3.66 -50.74
CA LEU A 12 -2.85 -4.64 -51.42
C LEU A 12 -2.84 -5.86 -50.47
N GLY A 13 -3.90 -6.66 -50.43
CA GLY A 13 -3.86 -7.90 -49.63
C GLY A 13 -5.16 -8.68 -49.59
N SER A 14 -5.72 -8.99 -50.75
CA SER A 14 -6.81 -9.97 -50.89
C SER A 14 -6.26 -11.37 -50.64
N SER A 15 -6.84 -12.12 -49.69
CA SER A 15 -6.66 -13.56 -49.59
C SER A 15 -8.01 -14.24 -49.36
N SER A 16 -8.32 -15.10 -50.32
CA SER A 16 -9.30 -16.19 -50.38
C SER A 16 -9.83 -16.73 -49.05
N GLY A 17 -11.16 -16.80 -48.92
CA GLY A 17 -11.86 -17.63 -47.95
C GLY A 17 -13.10 -18.24 -48.60
N GLY A 18 -13.16 -19.57 -48.61
CA GLY A 18 -14.06 -20.37 -49.43
C GLY A 18 -15.55 -20.29 -49.10
N ASP A 19 -16.32 -20.60 -50.12
CA ASP A 19 -17.76 -20.80 -50.15
C ASP A 19 -18.15 -21.98 -49.24
N SER A 20 -18.55 -21.69 -48.00
CA SER A 20 -19.21 -22.66 -47.12
C SER A 20 -20.66 -22.25 -46.94
N LYS A 21 -21.56 -23.01 -47.55
CA LYS A 21 -23.01 -22.95 -47.35
C LYS A 21 -23.33 -23.01 -45.85
N ARG A 22 -23.55 -21.85 -45.24
CA ARG A 22 -24.12 -21.73 -43.90
C ARG A 22 -25.65 -21.77 -44.03
N THR A 23 -26.23 -22.90 -43.63
CA THR A 23 -27.67 -23.05 -43.42
C THR A 23 -28.13 -21.99 -42.43
N ARG A 24 -28.86 -20.97 -42.91
CA ARG A 24 -29.55 -19.99 -42.06
C ARG A 24 -30.65 -20.72 -41.29
N VAL A 25 -30.39 -21.06 -40.03
CA VAL A 25 -31.46 -21.28 -39.06
C VAL A 25 -32.03 -19.91 -38.69
N ALA A 26 -33.35 -19.80 -38.73
CA ALA A 26 -34.06 -18.53 -38.60
C ALA A 26 -33.81 -17.87 -37.24
N ALA A 27 -33.07 -16.76 -37.24
CA ALA A 27 -32.98 -15.88 -36.08
C ALA A 27 -34.37 -15.32 -35.76
N ARG A 28 -34.75 -15.39 -34.48
CA ARG A 28 -35.97 -14.79 -33.93
C ARG A 28 -36.03 -13.30 -34.32
N PRO A 29 -37.19 -12.75 -34.72
CA PRO A 29 -37.28 -11.34 -35.08
C PRO A 29 -36.95 -10.49 -33.84
N VAL A 30 -35.86 -9.73 -33.92
CA VAL A 30 -35.43 -8.78 -32.90
C VAL A 30 -36.53 -7.74 -32.71
N SER A 31 -37.08 -7.62 -31.51
CA SER A 31 -38.13 -6.65 -31.23
C SER A 31 -37.54 -5.22 -31.22
N LEU A 32 -38.38 -4.21 -31.46
CA LEU A 32 -37.94 -2.81 -31.36
C LEU A 32 -37.45 -2.46 -29.94
N GLU A 33 -37.95 -3.18 -28.93
CA GLU A 33 -37.50 -3.07 -27.54
C GLU A 33 -36.09 -3.63 -27.36
N ASP A 34 -35.77 -4.78 -27.95
CA ASP A 34 -34.41 -5.37 -27.90
C ASP A 34 -33.36 -4.46 -28.54
N VAL A 35 -33.72 -3.77 -29.64
CA VAL A 35 -32.82 -2.79 -30.29
C VAL A 35 -32.62 -1.56 -29.41
N ALA A 36 -33.67 -1.08 -28.75
CA ALA A 36 -33.59 0.05 -27.84
C ALA A 36 -32.77 -0.29 -26.58
N GLU A 37 -32.89 -1.51 -26.05
CA GLU A 37 -32.08 -2.01 -24.94
C GLU A 37 -30.61 -2.16 -25.35
N PHE A 38 -30.33 -2.70 -26.53
CA PHE A 38 -28.97 -2.77 -27.07
C PHE A 38 -28.34 -1.39 -27.23
N GLN A 39 -29.08 -0.40 -27.73
CA GLN A 39 -28.59 0.99 -27.85
C GLN A 39 -28.31 1.62 -26.48
N LYS A 40 -29.19 1.41 -25.49
CA LYS A 40 -28.97 1.88 -24.11
C LYS A 40 -27.76 1.22 -23.47
N GLU A 41 -27.57 -0.08 -23.65
CA GLU A 41 -26.39 -0.80 -23.16
C GLU A 41 -25.08 -0.38 -23.87
N ALA A 42 -25.14 -0.05 -25.16
CA ALA A 42 -24.00 0.45 -25.92
C ALA A 42 -23.59 1.85 -25.43
N ILE A 43 -24.56 2.74 -25.19
CA ILE A 43 -24.32 4.07 -24.61
C ILE A 43 -23.77 3.92 -23.19
N PHE A 44 -24.32 3.02 -22.37
CA PHE A 44 -23.82 2.76 -21.02
C PHE A 44 -22.37 2.27 -21.03
N ARG A 45 -22.00 1.35 -21.94
CA ARG A 45 -20.61 0.90 -22.11
C ARG A 45 -19.67 2.00 -22.60
N ALA A 46 -20.14 2.88 -23.49
CA ALA A 46 -19.37 4.05 -23.91
C ALA A 46 -19.13 4.99 -22.72
N MET A 47 -20.15 5.28 -21.92
CA MET A 47 -20.02 6.11 -20.71
C MET A 47 -19.10 5.46 -19.65
N GLU A 48 -19.17 4.15 -19.46
CA GLU A 48 -18.27 3.43 -18.55
C GLU A 48 -16.81 3.50 -19.05
N SER A 49 -16.60 3.42 -20.37
CA SER A 49 -15.26 3.58 -20.96
C SER A 49 -14.72 5.00 -20.80
N TYR A 50 -15.55 6.02 -21.00
CA TYR A 50 -15.18 7.42 -20.75
C TYR A 50 -14.92 7.71 -19.28
N ARG A 51 -15.69 7.09 -18.37
CA ARG A 51 -15.45 7.19 -16.93
C ARG A 51 -14.08 6.62 -16.56
N ARG A 52 -13.71 5.45 -17.08
CA ARG A 52 -12.38 4.87 -16.82
C ARG A 52 -11.26 5.67 -17.48
N GLU A 53 -11.46 6.13 -18.71
CA GLU A 53 -10.50 7.03 -19.38
C GLU A 53 -10.29 8.31 -18.55
N LYS A 54 -11.37 8.92 -18.05
CA LYS A 54 -11.32 10.06 -17.12
C LYS A 54 -10.58 9.74 -15.82
N GLU A 55 -10.92 8.64 -15.14
CA GLU A 55 -10.22 8.24 -13.90
C GLU A 55 -8.73 7.96 -14.15
N THR A 56 -8.35 7.42 -15.31
CA THR A 56 -6.93 7.24 -15.66
C THR A 56 -6.22 8.56 -15.98
N LEU A 57 -6.90 9.50 -16.65
CA LEU A 57 -6.36 10.83 -16.93
C LEU A 57 -6.22 11.65 -15.65
N GLU A 58 -7.18 11.58 -14.73
CA GLU A 58 -7.12 12.22 -13.42
C GLU A 58 -5.95 11.68 -12.60
N LYS A 59 -5.75 10.37 -12.54
CA LYS A 59 -4.56 9.77 -11.89
C LYS A 59 -3.26 10.17 -12.57
N GLN A 60 -3.24 10.31 -13.90
CA GLN A 60 -2.07 10.77 -14.62
C GLN A 60 -1.75 12.23 -14.31
N LEU A 61 -2.78 13.09 -14.27
CA LEU A 61 -2.66 14.50 -13.88
C LEU A 61 -2.14 14.63 -12.43
N GLU A 62 -2.67 13.83 -11.51
CA GLU A 62 -2.23 13.80 -10.11
C GLU A 62 -0.76 13.33 -10.01
N SER A 63 -0.39 12.27 -10.75
CA SER A 63 1.01 11.82 -10.81
C SER A 63 1.96 12.80 -11.49
N GLN A 64 1.47 13.60 -12.46
CA GLN A 64 2.25 14.65 -13.10
C GLN A 64 2.43 15.84 -12.17
N ALA A 65 1.37 16.27 -11.47
CA ALA A 65 1.43 17.32 -10.46
C ALA A 65 2.37 16.94 -9.29
N ASP A 66 2.39 15.66 -8.88
CA ASP A 66 3.34 15.15 -7.89
C ASP A 66 4.79 15.21 -8.39
N LYS A 67 5.02 14.82 -9.66
CA LYS A 67 6.35 14.92 -10.29
C LYS A 67 6.80 16.38 -10.46
N GLU A 68 5.88 17.27 -10.82
CA GLU A 68 6.14 18.72 -10.93
C GLU A 68 6.56 19.28 -9.57
N ARG A 69 5.84 18.94 -8.50
CA ARG A 69 6.21 19.32 -7.13
C ARG A 69 7.58 18.78 -6.70
N ASP A 70 7.87 17.53 -7.02
CA ASP A 70 9.18 16.91 -6.76
C ASP A 70 10.30 17.61 -7.57
N LEU A 71 10.03 18.03 -8.81
CA LEU A 71 10.96 18.77 -9.64
C LEU A 71 11.17 20.19 -9.11
N GLU A 72 10.11 20.89 -8.71
CA GLU A 72 10.18 22.21 -8.06
C GLU A 72 11.04 22.15 -6.80
N GLU A 73 10.81 21.17 -5.92
CA GLU A 73 11.65 20.99 -4.73
C GLU A 73 13.12 20.71 -5.07
N ARG A 74 13.38 19.94 -6.14
CA ARG A 74 14.74 19.66 -6.60
C ARG A 74 15.39 20.90 -7.19
N VAL A 75 14.67 21.70 -7.97
CA VAL A 75 15.16 22.96 -8.56
C VAL A 75 15.47 23.97 -7.48
N VAL A 76 14.61 24.13 -6.47
CA VAL A 76 14.87 24.99 -5.31
C VAL A 76 16.10 24.51 -4.54
N ARG A 77 16.22 23.20 -4.29
CA ARG A 77 17.42 22.62 -3.65
C ARG A 77 18.69 22.88 -4.48
N LEU A 78 18.61 22.71 -5.80
CA LEU A 78 19.71 22.98 -6.73
C LEU A 78 20.10 24.47 -6.70
N GLY A 79 19.12 25.37 -6.75
CA GLY A 79 19.31 26.82 -6.63
C GLY A 79 20.04 27.21 -5.35
N THR A 80 19.63 26.67 -4.19
CA THR A 80 20.35 26.92 -2.93
C THR A 80 21.77 26.37 -2.90
N TRP A 81 22.04 25.30 -3.66
CA TRP A 81 23.40 24.76 -3.82
C TRP A 81 24.25 25.66 -4.72
N TRP A 82 23.68 26.15 -5.82
CA TRP A 82 24.33 27.09 -6.73
C TRP A 82 24.64 28.43 -6.05
N ASP A 83 23.72 28.98 -5.27
CA ASP A 83 23.95 30.20 -4.49
C ASP A 83 25.09 30.00 -3.48
N LYS A 84 25.12 28.88 -2.75
CA LYS A 84 26.21 28.54 -1.83
C LYS A 84 27.56 28.34 -2.54
N LEU A 85 27.54 27.83 -3.77
CA LEU A 85 28.75 27.65 -4.58
C LEU A 85 29.27 29.00 -5.07
N ALA A 86 28.38 29.86 -5.58
CA ALA A 86 28.69 31.23 -5.99
C ALA A 86 29.27 32.05 -4.82
N ASP A 87 28.65 32.00 -3.64
CA ASP A 87 29.13 32.66 -2.42
C ASP A 87 30.53 32.17 -2.02
N ARG A 88 30.76 30.85 -2.07
CA ARG A 88 32.07 30.27 -1.74
C ARG A 88 33.14 30.63 -2.77
N LEU A 89 32.81 30.63 -4.06
CA LEU A 89 33.72 31.06 -5.11
C LEU A 89 34.05 32.55 -5.00
N ALA A 90 33.06 33.41 -4.74
CA ALA A 90 33.27 34.83 -4.51
C ALA A 90 34.20 35.09 -3.31
N VAL A 91 34.06 34.31 -2.22
CA VAL A 91 34.97 34.37 -1.06
C VAL A 91 36.38 33.90 -1.40
N VAL A 92 36.53 32.88 -2.26
CA VAL A 92 37.86 32.38 -2.69
C VAL A 92 38.53 33.39 -3.61
N VAL A 93 37.82 33.92 -4.61
CA VAL A 93 38.33 34.97 -5.52
C VAL A 93 38.67 36.25 -4.73
N GLY A 94 37.81 36.66 -3.79
CA GLY A 94 38.04 37.83 -2.94
C GLY A 94 39.20 37.68 -1.95
N LYS A 95 39.55 36.46 -1.53
CA LYS A 95 40.70 36.19 -0.63
C LYS A 95 42.06 36.23 -1.33
N TYR A 96 42.12 36.13 -2.65
CA TYR A 96 43.37 36.10 -3.43
C TYR A 96 43.71 37.43 -4.12
N GLN A 97 42.93 38.50 -3.92
CA GLN A 97 43.33 39.85 -4.33
C GLN A 97 44.42 40.39 -3.39
N PHE A 98 45.69 40.08 -3.69
CA PHE A 98 46.83 40.88 -3.26
C PHE A 98 47.42 41.60 -4.48
N ASP A 99 47.45 42.93 -4.38
CA ASP A 99 48.18 43.93 -5.18
C ASP A 99 48.28 43.73 -6.70
N ALA A 100 47.39 44.41 -7.43
CA ALA A 100 47.71 45.00 -8.72
C ALA A 100 47.06 46.39 -8.85
N PRO A 101 47.73 47.34 -9.52
CA PRO A 101 47.64 48.78 -9.24
C PRO A 101 46.36 49.43 -9.79
N GLN A 102 45.95 50.51 -9.12
CA GLN A 102 44.86 51.39 -9.52
C GLN A 102 44.97 51.77 -11.00
N ARG A 103 43.97 51.33 -11.79
CA ARG A 103 43.71 51.90 -13.11
C ARG A 103 42.31 52.47 -13.11
N GLU A 104 42.27 53.81 -13.12
CA GLU A 104 41.07 54.61 -13.31
C GLU A 104 40.33 54.14 -14.57
N VAL A 105 39.07 53.75 -14.42
CA VAL A 105 38.14 53.62 -15.55
C VAL A 105 37.01 54.61 -15.33
N LYS A 106 36.99 55.58 -16.23
CA LYS A 106 36.01 56.66 -16.38
C LYS A 106 34.61 56.06 -16.50
N LYS A 107 33.68 56.53 -15.66
CA LYS A 107 32.24 56.41 -15.94
C LYS A 107 31.87 57.52 -16.93
N GLU A 108 31.69 57.15 -18.19
CA GLU A 108 30.95 57.99 -19.14
C GLU A 108 29.46 57.84 -18.83
N VAL A 109 28.87 58.96 -18.44
CA VAL A 109 27.43 59.18 -18.34
C VAL A 109 26.89 59.25 -19.76
N LYS A 110 25.90 58.42 -20.09
CA LYS A 110 25.02 58.67 -21.22
C LYS A 110 23.67 59.14 -20.68
N GLU A 111 23.45 60.43 -20.86
CA GLU A 111 22.14 61.07 -20.88
C GLU A 111 21.35 60.52 -22.08
N GLU A 112 20.10 60.14 -21.85
CA GLU A 112 19.11 59.96 -22.92
C GLU A 112 17.94 60.91 -22.62
N GLU A 113 17.90 62.01 -23.37
CA GLU A 113 16.68 62.74 -23.72
C GLU A 113 16.19 62.22 -25.08
N GLY A 114 14.88 62.02 -25.25
CA GLY A 114 14.30 61.65 -26.54
C GLY A 114 12.84 61.17 -26.52
N GLU A 115 11.92 62.13 -26.42
CA GLU A 115 10.63 62.28 -27.12
C GLU A 115 9.75 61.05 -27.50
N GLU A 116 8.52 61.11 -26.95
CA GLU A 116 7.19 60.82 -27.52
C GLU A 116 7.05 59.92 -28.76
N LYS A 117 6.23 58.86 -28.61
CA LYS A 117 5.24 58.43 -29.61
C LYS A 117 4.00 57.84 -28.93
N GLU A 118 2.86 58.50 -29.13
CA GLU A 118 1.52 57.94 -28.94
C GLU A 118 1.29 56.78 -29.92
N GLY A 119 0.62 55.73 -29.43
CA GLY A 119 0.18 54.57 -30.18
C GLY A 119 -0.78 53.76 -29.31
N ASP A 120 -2.06 53.98 -29.53
CA ASP A 120 -3.22 53.38 -28.89
C ASP A 120 -3.42 51.95 -29.45
N GLU A 121 -3.19 50.90 -28.65
CA GLU A 121 -3.73 49.56 -28.90
C GLU A 121 -4.16 48.94 -27.56
N ASP A 122 -5.47 48.71 -27.45
CA ASP A 122 -6.15 47.96 -26.40
C ASP A 122 -5.60 46.54 -26.29
N GLU A 123 -5.02 46.16 -25.14
CA GLU A 123 -4.99 44.77 -24.67
C GLU A 123 -5.52 44.68 -23.23
N GLU A 124 -6.58 43.90 -23.09
CA GLU A 124 -7.28 43.57 -21.85
C GLU A 124 -6.31 43.14 -20.74
N LYS A 125 -6.29 43.90 -19.64
CA LYS A 125 -5.72 43.43 -18.37
C LYS A 125 -6.66 42.39 -17.77
N ASP A 126 -6.34 41.12 -17.96
CA ASP A 126 -6.90 40.03 -17.17
C ASP A 126 -6.29 40.09 -15.76
N ASP A 127 -7.09 40.59 -14.81
CA ASP A 127 -6.81 40.58 -13.37
C ASP A 127 -6.86 39.13 -12.85
N THR A 128 -5.76 38.40 -12.95
CA THR A 128 -5.51 37.23 -12.10
C THR A 128 -4.38 37.55 -11.10
N PRO A 129 -4.63 37.42 -9.78
CA PRO A 129 -3.60 37.68 -8.78
C PRO A 129 -2.49 36.63 -8.91
N PRO A 130 -1.20 37.02 -8.83
CA PRO A 130 -0.11 36.05 -8.94
C PRO A 130 -0.16 35.10 -7.74
N GLY A 131 -0.41 33.82 -8.04
CA GLY A 131 -0.29 32.73 -7.08
C GLY A 131 1.17 32.52 -6.65
N PRO A 132 1.41 31.80 -5.55
CA PRO A 132 2.73 31.63 -4.97
C PRO A 132 3.47 30.51 -5.71
N THR A 133 3.96 30.78 -6.91
CA THR A 133 4.82 29.86 -7.66
C THR A 133 6.19 30.49 -7.80
N GLY A 134 7.08 30.12 -6.87
CA GLY A 134 8.51 30.37 -6.98
C GLY A 134 9.15 29.49 -8.05
N LEU A 135 8.74 29.69 -9.30
CA LEU A 135 9.57 29.34 -10.44
C LEU A 135 10.64 30.42 -10.51
N ALA A 136 11.87 30.08 -10.12
CA ALA A 136 13.01 30.81 -10.67
C ALA A 136 12.86 30.70 -12.19
N SER A 137 12.63 31.82 -12.87
CA SER A 137 12.53 31.82 -14.33
C SER A 137 13.81 31.21 -14.91
N ASP A 138 13.74 30.55 -16.07
CA ASP A 138 14.94 30.02 -16.73
C ASP A 138 16.05 31.10 -16.86
N LEU A 139 15.65 32.37 -16.96
CA LEU A 139 16.51 33.56 -16.89
C LEU A 139 17.29 33.68 -15.57
N GLU A 140 16.69 33.45 -14.41
CA GLU A 140 17.39 33.51 -13.11
C GLU A 140 18.41 32.38 -12.95
N LEU A 141 18.16 31.21 -13.55
CA LEU A 141 19.12 30.10 -13.54
C LEU A 141 20.25 30.33 -14.53
N GLU A 142 19.98 30.93 -15.69
CA GLU A 142 20.99 31.37 -16.66
C GLU A 142 21.90 32.46 -16.07
N GLU A 143 21.35 33.50 -15.45
CA GLU A 143 22.12 34.56 -14.79
C GLU A 143 23.03 34.01 -13.67
N LYS A 144 22.53 33.04 -12.89
CA LYS A 144 23.32 32.36 -11.85
C LYS A 144 24.39 31.45 -12.44
N SER A 145 24.11 30.75 -13.52
CA SER A 145 25.08 29.93 -14.26
C SER A 145 26.20 30.79 -14.84
N ASP A 146 25.87 31.96 -15.38
CA ASP A 146 26.84 32.91 -15.94
C ASP A 146 27.73 33.53 -14.87
N ALA A 147 27.16 33.89 -13.71
CA ALA A 147 27.93 34.39 -12.56
C ALA A 147 28.94 33.35 -12.05
N ILE A 148 28.52 32.08 -11.94
CA ILE A 148 29.38 30.98 -11.49
C ILE A 148 30.44 30.67 -12.54
N SER A 149 30.09 30.66 -13.83
CA SER A 149 31.03 30.44 -14.93
C SER A 149 32.09 31.54 -14.98
N LYS A 150 31.70 32.80 -14.73
CA LYS A 150 32.63 33.92 -14.62
C LYS A 150 33.59 33.77 -13.43
N HIS A 151 33.07 33.45 -12.24
CA HIS A 151 33.91 33.23 -11.06
C HIS A 151 34.83 32.01 -11.19
N PHE A 152 34.39 30.96 -11.89
CA PHE A 152 35.26 29.82 -12.21
C PHE A 152 36.32 30.18 -13.25
N SER A 153 35.99 30.98 -14.27
CA SER A 153 36.96 31.49 -15.24
C SER A 153 38.03 32.34 -14.56
N ASP A 154 37.63 33.27 -13.68
CA ASP A 154 38.56 34.10 -12.92
C ASP A 154 39.48 33.25 -12.03
N LEU A 155 38.96 32.18 -11.43
CA LEU A 155 39.72 31.24 -10.59
C LEU A 155 40.67 30.38 -11.44
N LEU A 156 40.22 29.93 -12.62
CA LEU A 156 41.04 29.21 -13.60
C LEU A 156 42.15 30.10 -14.16
N ASP A 157 41.90 31.38 -14.40
CA ASP A 157 42.91 32.35 -14.83
C ASP A 157 43.94 32.63 -13.71
N LEU A 158 43.50 32.72 -12.45
CA LEU A 158 44.40 32.81 -11.28
C LEU A 158 45.27 31.56 -11.09
N VAL A 159 44.74 30.40 -11.47
CA VAL A 159 45.40 29.09 -11.33
C VAL A 159 46.27 28.77 -12.56
N ALA A 160 45.94 29.31 -13.73
CA ALA A 160 46.67 29.12 -14.98
C ALA A 160 48.13 29.60 -14.89
N ASP A 161 48.41 30.63 -14.08
CA ASP A 161 49.77 31.14 -13.83
C ASP A 161 50.59 30.27 -12.84
N LYS A 162 49.98 29.27 -12.20
CA LYS A 162 50.64 28.42 -11.17
C LYS A 162 50.53 26.90 -11.37
N VAL A 163 49.93 26.43 -12.47
CA VAL A 163 49.71 24.98 -12.67
C VAL A 163 50.83 24.31 -13.45
N ASP A 164 51.48 23.35 -12.80
CA ASP A 164 52.45 22.44 -13.38
C ASP A 164 51.81 21.46 -14.38
N LYS A 165 52.61 20.86 -15.26
CA LYS A 165 52.14 19.95 -16.34
C LYS A 165 51.31 18.76 -15.88
N GLN A 166 51.36 18.42 -14.59
CA GLN A 166 50.66 17.28 -13.99
C GLN A 166 49.15 17.54 -13.85
N ASP A 167 48.72 18.74 -13.45
CA ASP A 167 47.29 19.01 -13.24
C ASP A 167 46.54 19.22 -14.58
N LYS A 168 47.24 19.60 -15.66
CA LYS A 168 46.66 19.61 -17.02
C LYS A 168 46.23 18.22 -17.49
N THR A 169 46.94 17.17 -17.05
CA THR A 169 46.55 15.79 -17.38
C THR A 169 45.38 15.29 -16.53
N GLU A 170 45.27 15.75 -15.28
CA GLU A 170 44.12 15.46 -14.43
C GLU A 170 42.85 16.17 -14.88
N VAL A 171 42.95 17.44 -15.30
CA VAL A 171 41.82 18.18 -15.89
C VAL A 171 41.36 17.53 -17.19
N ALA A 172 42.28 17.07 -18.05
CA ALA A 172 41.93 16.32 -19.26
C ALA A 172 41.29 14.95 -18.96
N ARG A 173 41.70 14.28 -17.87
CA ARG A 173 41.10 13.02 -17.42
C ARG A 173 39.69 13.24 -16.85
N LEU A 174 39.49 14.32 -16.09
CA LEU A 174 38.20 14.69 -15.52
C LEU A 174 37.22 15.15 -16.62
N SER A 175 37.69 15.88 -17.64
CA SER A 175 36.85 16.25 -18.79
C SER A 175 36.44 15.02 -19.61
N ALA A 176 37.34 14.06 -19.83
CA ALA A 176 37.00 12.78 -20.47
C ALA A 176 36.01 11.94 -19.65
N GLY A 177 36.14 11.95 -18.31
CA GLY A 177 35.18 11.31 -17.42
C GLY A 177 33.80 11.99 -17.44
N TYR A 178 33.76 13.32 -17.60
CA TYR A 178 32.52 14.07 -17.75
C TYR A 178 31.81 13.76 -19.07
N THR A 179 32.55 13.63 -20.18
CA THR A 179 31.97 13.25 -21.48
C THR A 179 31.41 11.83 -21.47
N ASP A 180 32.10 10.86 -20.84
CA ASP A 180 31.61 9.48 -20.71
C ASP A 180 30.34 9.40 -19.85
N MET A 181 30.29 10.15 -18.74
CA MET A 181 29.08 10.28 -17.91
C MET A 181 27.93 10.98 -18.65
N ALA A 182 28.23 11.95 -19.52
CA ALA A 182 27.22 12.61 -20.35
C ALA A 182 26.63 11.66 -21.42
N GLU A 183 27.45 10.81 -22.04
CA GLU A 183 27.02 9.76 -22.96
C GLU A 183 26.16 8.71 -22.27
N GLN A 184 26.55 8.26 -21.07
CA GLN A 184 25.76 7.33 -20.25
C GLN A 184 24.41 7.93 -19.85
N ARG A 185 24.37 9.23 -19.50
CA ARG A 185 23.12 9.95 -19.25
C ARG A 185 22.24 9.97 -20.50
N HIS A 186 22.81 10.20 -21.68
CA HIS A 186 22.04 10.23 -22.92
C HIS A 186 21.43 8.86 -23.27
N LEU A 187 22.18 7.77 -23.05
CA LEU A 187 21.72 6.40 -23.19
C LEU A 187 20.60 6.05 -22.19
N LEU A 188 20.70 6.51 -20.95
CA LEU A 188 19.66 6.29 -19.94
C LEU A 188 18.37 7.06 -20.28
N VAL A 189 18.49 8.29 -20.78
CA VAL A 189 17.34 9.08 -21.23
C VAL A 189 16.64 8.40 -22.41
N GLN A 190 17.40 7.89 -23.38
CA GLN A 190 16.83 7.14 -24.51
C GLN A 190 16.11 5.88 -24.03
N LYS A 191 16.70 5.14 -23.07
CA LYS A 191 16.08 3.96 -22.48
C LYS A 191 14.79 4.29 -21.70
N ILE A 192 14.72 5.44 -21.04
CA ILE A 192 13.49 5.90 -20.38
C ILE A 192 12.40 6.19 -21.41
N GLN A 193 12.74 6.85 -22.52
CA GLN A 193 11.79 7.10 -23.61
C GLN A 193 11.26 5.81 -24.26
N ASP A 194 12.14 4.82 -24.46
CA ASP A 194 11.74 3.51 -24.98
C ASP A 194 10.78 2.78 -24.01
N LEU A 195 11.09 2.79 -22.70
CA LEU A 195 10.24 2.20 -21.66
C LEU A 195 8.90 2.94 -21.51
N GLU A 196 8.87 4.26 -21.71
CA GLU A 196 7.63 5.04 -21.73
C GLU A 196 6.77 4.69 -22.93
N HIS A 197 7.37 4.51 -24.12
CA HIS A 197 6.65 4.04 -25.31
C HIS A 197 6.11 2.61 -25.14
N GLU A 198 6.89 1.70 -24.54
CA GLU A 198 6.42 0.36 -24.16
C GLU A 198 5.27 0.41 -23.14
N ALA A 199 5.34 1.27 -22.14
CA ALA A 199 4.24 1.47 -21.18
C ALA A 199 2.97 2.02 -21.86
N GLN A 200 3.12 2.96 -22.80
CA GLN A 200 2.02 3.55 -23.57
C GLN A 200 1.33 2.49 -24.47
N THR A 201 2.11 1.63 -25.12
CA THR A 201 1.59 0.55 -25.96
C THR A 201 0.91 -0.53 -25.13
N MET A 202 1.48 -0.92 -23.99
CA MET A 202 0.83 -1.85 -23.05
C MET A 202 -0.47 -1.27 -22.46
N LYS A 203 -0.54 0.04 -22.20
CA LYS A 203 -1.78 0.73 -21.79
C LYS A 203 -2.85 0.65 -22.88
N SER A 204 -2.49 0.90 -24.14
CA SER A 204 -3.41 0.78 -25.28
C SER A 204 -3.95 -0.65 -25.44
N GLN A 205 -3.07 -1.65 -25.30
CA GLN A 205 -3.45 -3.07 -25.32
C GLN A 205 -4.37 -3.44 -24.15
N TYR A 206 -4.10 -2.94 -22.94
CA TYR A 206 -4.96 -3.16 -21.77
C TYR A 206 -6.35 -2.54 -21.97
N LEU A 207 -6.43 -1.30 -22.46
CA LEU A 207 -7.71 -0.63 -22.74
C LEU A 207 -8.50 -1.35 -23.85
N SER A 208 -7.81 -1.84 -24.88
CA SER A 208 -8.38 -2.70 -25.92
C SER A 208 -8.94 -4.01 -25.36
N ALA A 209 -8.17 -4.70 -24.50
CA ALA A 209 -8.59 -5.93 -23.85
C ALA A 209 -9.77 -5.71 -22.88
N ALA A 210 -9.78 -4.61 -22.13
CA ALA A 210 -10.89 -4.23 -21.27
C ALA A 210 -12.16 -3.91 -22.07
N LYS A 211 -12.04 -3.19 -23.19
CA LYS A 211 -13.16 -2.94 -24.13
C LYS A 211 -13.71 -4.26 -24.71
N LYS A 212 -12.86 -5.24 -25.01
CA LYS A 212 -13.28 -6.59 -25.43
C LYS A 212 -13.99 -7.34 -24.30
N LEU A 213 -13.45 -7.32 -23.08
CA LEU A 213 -14.05 -7.96 -21.90
C LEU A 213 -15.46 -7.43 -21.61
N ASP A 214 -15.68 -6.12 -21.75
CA ASP A 214 -17.00 -5.50 -21.55
C ASP A 214 -17.99 -5.85 -22.67
N ARG A 215 -17.51 -6.09 -23.90
CA ARG A 215 -18.34 -6.68 -24.98
C ARG A 215 -18.78 -8.08 -24.61
N PHE A 216 -17.86 -8.92 -24.12
CA PHE A 216 -18.18 -10.29 -23.66
C PHE A 216 -19.07 -10.33 -22.41
N LYS A 217 -19.04 -9.34 -21.53
CA LYS A 217 -19.88 -9.31 -20.32
C LYS A 217 -21.33 -8.89 -20.59
N SER A 218 -21.63 -8.29 -21.74
CA SER A 218 -23.00 -7.90 -22.05
C SER A 218 -23.88 -9.10 -22.38
N PRO A 219 -25.05 -9.22 -21.74
CA PRO A 219 -26.04 -10.25 -22.03
C PRO A 219 -26.54 -10.20 -23.48
N THR A 220 -26.74 -8.99 -24.02
CA THR A 220 -27.32 -8.75 -25.34
C THR A 220 -26.32 -9.00 -26.47
N VAL A 221 -25.03 -8.69 -26.27
CA VAL A 221 -23.95 -9.05 -27.23
C VAL A 221 -23.71 -10.55 -27.22
N LYS A 222 -23.74 -11.21 -26.06
CA LYS A 222 -23.75 -12.68 -25.97
C LYS A 222 -24.96 -13.33 -26.65
N LEU A 223 -26.10 -12.66 -26.69
CA LEU A 223 -27.29 -13.17 -27.39
C LEU A 223 -27.19 -13.03 -28.92
N ILE A 224 -26.43 -12.04 -29.41
CA ILE A 224 -26.25 -11.74 -30.84
C ILE A 224 -25.00 -12.46 -31.42
N GLU A 225 -23.92 -12.56 -30.64
CA GLU A 225 -22.64 -13.20 -31.03
C GLU A 225 -22.49 -14.63 -30.48
N GLY A 226 -23.29 -15.04 -29.50
CA GLY A 226 -23.17 -16.34 -28.82
C GLY A 226 -24.08 -17.41 -29.39
N GLU A 227 -23.82 -17.84 -30.63
CA GLU A 227 -23.94 -19.25 -31.04
C GLU A 227 -22.76 -19.68 -31.95
N ASP A 228 -21.60 -19.02 -31.82
CA ASP A 228 -20.38 -19.39 -32.53
C ASP A 228 -19.17 -19.23 -31.60
N ALA A 229 -18.84 -20.28 -30.81
CA ALA A 229 -17.49 -20.63 -30.32
C ALA A 229 -17.55 -21.40 -28.98
N VAL A 230 -17.64 -22.73 -29.05
CA VAL A 230 -16.87 -23.66 -28.19
C VAL A 230 -16.62 -24.95 -28.97
N GLU A 231 -15.67 -24.92 -29.89
CA GLU A 231 -14.85 -26.09 -30.23
C GLU A 231 -13.45 -25.55 -30.60
N GLU A 232 -12.51 -25.65 -29.67
CA GLU A 232 -11.09 -25.66 -29.99
C GLU A 232 -10.45 -26.88 -29.35
N GLU A 233 -9.86 -27.67 -30.23
CA GLU A 233 -8.99 -28.80 -29.99
C GLU A 233 -7.71 -28.39 -29.26
N ASN A 234 -7.13 -29.34 -28.53
CA ASN A 234 -5.68 -29.39 -28.33
C ASN A 234 -5.22 -30.82 -28.65
N GLY A 235 -4.63 -31.01 -29.85
CA GLY A 235 -3.64 -32.05 -30.10
C GLY A 235 -2.32 -31.70 -29.38
N ASP A 236 -1.30 -32.54 -29.24
CA ASP A 236 -0.80 -33.66 -30.05
C ASP A 236 0.46 -34.16 -29.26
N LYS A 237 0.86 -35.43 -29.08
CA LYS A 237 1.53 -36.34 -30.03
C LYS A 237 1.88 -37.68 -29.32
N ALA A 238 1.52 -38.82 -29.92
CA ALA A 238 2.40 -39.80 -30.61
C ALA A 238 3.05 -40.88 -29.70
N ASP A 239 2.77 -42.17 -29.92
CA ASP A 239 3.48 -42.97 -30.93
C ASP A 239 2.84 -44.37 -31.11
N ASP A 240 3.16 -44.95 -32.25
CA ASP A 240 2.64 -46.05 -33.05
C ASP A 240 2.96 -47.48 -32.53
N LYS A 241 2.01 -48.43 -32.67
CA LYS A 241 2.19 -49.71 -33.41
C LYS A 241 1.04 -50.72 -33.24
N LYS A 242 0.29 -50.89 -34.35
CA LYS A 242 0.26 -52.08 -35.23
C LYS A 242 -0.28 -53.45 -34.71
N THR A 243 -1.32 -53.93 -35.43
CA THR A 243 -1.64 -55.33 -35.87
C THR A 243 -2.02 -56.36 -34.79
N GLU A 244 -2.88 -57.37 -35.00
CA GLU A 244 -3.64 -57.90 -36.13
C GLU A 244 -4.75 -58.85 -35.61
N LYS A 245 -5.63 -59.24 -36.54
CA LYS A 245 -6.71 -60.24 -36.49
C LYS A 245 -6.42 -61.55 -35.72
N THR A 246 -7.48 -62.22 -35.25
CA THR A 246 -7.94 -63.54 -35.78
C THR A 246 -9.22 -64.02 -35.10
N ASP A 247 -10.22 -64.34 -35.92
CA ASP A 247 -11.27 -65.35 -35.66
C ASP A 247 -10.60 -66.72 -35.45
N ASP A 248 -11.20 -67.61 -34.64
CA ASP A 248 -11.56 -68.93 -35.16
C ASP A 248 -12.60 -69.69 -34.32
N LYS A 249 -13.45 -70.41 -35.06
CA LYS A 249 -14.47 -71.38 -34.62
C LYS A 249 -13.92 -72.79 -34.80
N SER A 250 -14.37 -73.75 -33.98
CA SER A 250 -14.69 -75.13 -34.41
C SER A 250 -15.85 -75.64 -33.52
N GLU A 251 -17.01 -76.17 -33.96
CA GLU A 251 -17.37 -77.28 -34.88
C GLU A 251 -16.73 -78.63 -34.46
N THR A 252 -17.37 -79.81 -34.32
CA THR A 252 -18.74 -80.38 -34.44
C THR A 252 -18.66 -81.82 -33.85
N GLN A 253 -19.71 -82.52 -33.36
CA GLN A 253 -20.46 -83.66 -33.99
C GLN A 253 -20.85 -84.65 -32.85
N LYS A 254 -22.12 -85.04 -32.61
CA LYS A 254 -23.06 -86.00 -33.27
C LYS A 254 -23.32 -87.28 -32.45
N ASP A 255 -24.60 -87.47 -32.11
CA ASP A 255 -25.45 -88.68 -32.03
C ASP A 255 -24.94 -90.01 -31.46
N SER A 256 -25.69 -90.58 -30.51
CA SER A 256 -26.58 -91.74 -30.77
C SER A 256 -27.26 -92.26 -29.48
N ALA A 257 -28.42 -92.89 -29.66
CA ALA A 257 -29.32 -93.38 -28.62
C ALA A 257 -29.29 -94.92 -28.53
N GLU A 258 -29.66 -95.43 -27.34
CA GLU A 258 -30.09 -96.81 -26.99
C GLU A 258 -28.97 -97.88 -27.10
N LYS A 259 -28.74 -98.81 -26.16
CA LYS A 259 -29.67 -99.68 -25.45
C LYS A 259 -28.92 -100.54 -24.40
N ASP A 260 -29.47 -100.62 -23.19
CA ASP A 260 -29.54 -101.76 -22.25
C ASP A 260 -28.32 -102.68 -21.97
N THR A 261 -27.98 -102.67 -20.66
CA THR A 261 -27.57 -103.83 -19.84
C THR A 261 -26.09 -104.24 -19.82
N ALA A 262 -25.19 -103.30 -19.46
CA ALA A 262 -23.90 -103.64 -18.82
C ALA A 262 -23.26 -102.53 -17.95
N ASP A 263 -23.91 -101.38 -17.73
CA ASP A 263 -23.21 -100.13 -17.38
C ASP A 263 -23.19 -99.70 -15.89
N SER A 264 -23.74 -100.47 -14.95
CA SER A 264 -23.77 -100.02 -13.53
C SER A 264 -22.40 -100.06 -12.83
N ALA A 265 -21.41 -100.76 -13.40
CA ALA A 265 -20.07 -100.89 -12.82
C ALA A 265 -19.08 -99.86 -13.37
N ALA A 266 -19.05 -99.64 -14.70
CA ALA A 266 -18.16 -98.66 -15.34
C ALA A 266 -18.58 -97.20 -15.09
N LEU A 267 -19.89 -96.93 -14.94
CA LEU A 267 -20.38 -95.60 -14.54
C LEU A 267 -20.00 -95.27 -13.09
N LYS A 268 -19.96 -96.25 -12.17
CA LYS A 268 -19.52 -96.01 -10.80
C LYS A 268 -18.04 -95.66 -10.72
N GLU A 269 -17.19 -96.33 -11.50
CA GLU A 269 -15.75 -96.03 -11.52
C GLU A 269 -15.44 -94.66 -12.14
N THR A 270 -16.16 -94.25 -13.19
CA THR A 270 -16.04 -92.92 -13.79
C THR A 270 -16.63 -91.82 -12.90
N ILE A 271 -17.73 -92.09 -12.19
CA ILE A 271 -18.28 -91.19 -11.15
C ILE A 271 -17.28 -91.06 -9.99
N GLU A 272 -16.67 -92.14 -9.51
CA GLU A 272 -15.66 -92.08 -8.45
C GLU A 272 -14.40 -91.32 -8.89
N LEU A 273 -13.99 -91.43 -10.15
CA LEU A 273 -12.88 -90.65 -10.72
C LEU A 273 -13.26 -89.17 -10.83
N GLN A 274 -14.47 -88.86 -11.28
CA GLN A 274 -14.98 -87.49 -11.34
C GLN A 274 -15.16 -86.88 -9.95
N GLU A 275 -15.61 -87.66 -8.96
CA GLU A 275 -15.69 -87.22 -7.55
C GLU A 275 -14.31 -86.93 -6.97
N LYS A 276 -13.29 -87.73 -7.31
CA LYS A 276 -11.90 -87.44 -6.93
C LYS A 276 -11.39 -86.16 -7.58
N GLN A 277 -11.65 -85.96 -8.88
CA GLN A 277 -11.28 -84.73 -9.59
C GLN A 277 -12.04 -83.50 -9.07
N MET A 278 -13.32 -83.64 -8.74
CA MET A 278 -14.11 -82.57 -8.12
C MET A 278 -13.55 -82.21 -6.74
N LYS A 279 -13.21 -83.20 -5.90
CA LYS A 279 -12.56 -82.95 -4.61
C LYS A 279 -11.20 -82.27 -4.75
N GLU A 280 -10.41 -82.63 -5.77
CA GLU A 280 -9.15 -81.96 -6.06
C GLU A 280 -9.34 -80.52 -6.58
N LEU A 281 -10.40 -80.27 -7.34
CA LEU A 281 -10.74 -78.93 -7.83
C LEU A 281 -11.31 -78.06 -6.69
N ASP A 282 -12.17 -78.62 -5.83
CA ASP A 282 -12.70 -77.93 -4.65
C ASP A 282 -11.58 -77.59 -3.68
N ALA A 283 -10.63 -78.52 -3.43
CA ALA A 283 -9.45 -78.23 -2.63
C ALA A 283 -8.57 -77.12 -3.24
N LYS A 284 -8.45 -77.06 -4.57
CA LYS A 284 -7.73 -75.96 -5.25
C LYS A 284 -8.49 -74.64 -5.15
N ILE A 285 -9.81 -74.65 -5.28
CA ILE A 285 -10.65 -73.46 -5.11
C ILE A 285 -10.51 -72.94 -3.67
N ASP A 286 -10.59 -73.80 -2.66
CA ASP A 286 -10.40 -73.41 -1.26
C ASP A 286 -9.01 -72.80 -1.03
N THR A 287 -7.95 -73.36 -1.63
CA THR A 287 -6.61 -72.78 -1.52
C THR A 287 -6.52 -71.42 -2.22
N LEU A 288 -7.13 -71.25 -3.39
CA LEU A 288 -7.13 -69.99 -4.13
C LEU A 288 -7.98 -68.92 -3.44
N GLU A 289 -9.11 -69.29 -2.85
CA GLU A 289 -9.95 -68.40 -2.06
C GLU A 289 -9.24 -67.97 -0.78
N HIS A 290 -8.53 -68.88 -0.10
CA HIS A 290 -7.70 -68.55 1.04
C HIS A 290 -6.55 -67.60 0.66
N GLU A 291 -5.84 -67.85 -0.44
CA GLU A 291 -4.81 -66.94 -0.96
C GLU A 291 -5.38 -65.57 -1.35
N ALA A 292 -6.51 -65.53 -2.03
CA ALA A 292 -7.20 -64.30 -2.39
C ALA A 292 -7.63 -63.50 -1.15
N SER A 293 -8.09 -64.18 -0.10
CA SER A 293 -8.44 -63.53 1.18
C SER A 293 -7.22 -62.94 1.87
N LEU A 294 -6.08 -63.64 1.86
CA LEU A 294 -4.82 -63.17 2.42
C LEU A 294 -4.25 -61.99 1.64
N PHE A 295 -4.32 -62.02 0.30
CA PHE A 295 -3.92 -60.88 -0.52
C PHE A 295 -4.85 -59.68 -0.33
N SER A 296 -6.16 -59.91 -0.24
CA SER A 296 -7.13 -58.84 0.05
C SER A 296 -6.88 -58.20 1.42
N ALA A 297 -6.56 -58.99 2.45
CA ALA A 297 -6.23 -58.49 3.77
C ALA A 297 -4.91 -57.71 3.81
N LYS A 298 -3.89 -58.16 3.07
CA LYS A 298 -2.62 -57.43 2.90
C LYS A 298 -2.80 -56.12 2.12
N MET A 299 -3.72 -56.07 1.16
CA MET A 299 -4.02 -54.86 0.41
C MET A 299 -4.87 -53.85 1.19
N SER A 300 -5.65 -54.30 2.19
CA SER A 300 -6.44 -53.38 3.03
C SER A 300 -5.61 -52.71 4.12
N ASP A 301 -4.59 -53.38 4.65
CA ASP A 301 -3.72 -52.87 5.71
C ASP A 301 -2.24 -52.91 5.29
N LEU A 302 -1.87 -52.12 4.28
CA LEU A 302 -0.46 -51.90 3.93
C LEU A 302 0.21 -51.06 5.02
N SER A 303 1.13 -51.68 5.77
CA SER A 303 1.86 -50.98 6.82
C SER A 303 2.85 -49.97 6.23
N GLU A 304 3.21 -48.95 7.00
CA GLU A 304 4.24 -47.99 6.59
C GLU A 304 5.58 -48.68 6.28
N SER A 305 5.84 -49.83 6.93
CA SER A 305 7.00 -50.70 6.65
C SER A 305 6.92 -51.34 5.26
N ASP A 306 5.74 -51.86 4.86
CA ASP A 306 5.55 -52.49 3.56
C ASP A 306 5.59 -51.46 2.41
N LEU A 307 5.05 -50.26 2.64
CA LEU A 307 5.13 -49.15 1.69
C LEU A 307 6.56 -48.63 1.52
N LEU A 308 7.35 -48.64 2.60
CA LEU A 308 8.78 -48.35 2.49
C LEU A 308 9.45 -49.45 1.68
N GLU A 309 9.27 -50.73 1.99
CA GLU A 309 9.94 -51.82 1.27
C GLU A 309 9.58 -51.91 -0.22
N HIS A 310 8.31 -51.70 -0.58
CA HIS A 310 7.81 -51.98 -1.94
C HIS A 310 7.57 -50.73 -2.81
N SER A 311 7.56 -49.51 -2.25
CA SER A 311 7.40 -48.27 -3.02
C SER A 311 8.59 -47.33 -2.85
N GLY A 312 9.47 -47.32 -3.87
CA GLY A 312 10.59 -46.38 -3.94
C GLY A 312 10.15 -44.91 -3.93
N ALA A 313 8.97 -44.60 -4.47
CA ALA A 313 8.41 -43.25 -4.45
C ALA A 313 8.03 -42.79 -3.04
N PHE A 314 7.49 -43.68 -2.20
CA PHE A 314 7.15 -43.36 -0.81
C PHE A 314 8.41 -43.16 0.06
N LYS A 315 9.43 -44.01 -0.11
CA LYS A 315 10.76 -43.81 0.51
C LYS A 315 11.35 -42.45 0.14
N ALA A 316 11.39 -42.11 -1.15
CA ALA A 316 11.91 -40.83 -1.62
C ALA A 316 11.13 -39.64 -1.07
N LEU A 317 9.80 -39.71 -1.00
CA LEU A 317 8.97 -38.66 -0.40
C LEU A 317 9.21 -38.50 1.10
N LYS A 318 9.41 -39.61 1.84
CA LYS A 318 9.70 -39.56 3.28
C LYS A 318 11.08 -38.96 3.57
N GLU A 319 12.09 -39.33 2.78
CA GLU A 319 13.43 -38.73 2.85
C GLU A 319 13.40 -37.24 2.52
N GLN A 320 12.66 -36.86 1.47
CA GLN A 320 12.43 -35.45 1.15
C GLN A 320 11.71 -34.71 2.29
N LEU A 321 10.71 -35.31 2.94
CA LEU A 321 10.03 -34.70 4.08
C LEU A 321 10.96 -34.54 5.29
N SER A 322 11.81 -35.53 5.61
CA SER A 322 12.80 -35.38 6.68
C SER A 322 13.84 -34.31 6.35
N ASP A 323 14.28 -34.22 5.10
CA ASP A 323 15.22 -33.20 4.64
C ASP A 323 14.60 -31.79 4.70
N ARG A 324 13.34 -31.65 4.29
CA ARG A 324 12.62 -30.37 4.43
C ARG A 324 12.38 -30.02 5.88
N THR A 325 12.07 -30.98 6.74
CA THR A 325 11.87 -30.75 8.18
C THR A 325 13.17 -30.28 8.84
N THR A 326 14.31 -30.89 8.52
CA THR A 326 15.62 -30.47 9.05
C THR A 326 16.04 -29.12 8.51
N GLN A 327 15.76 -28.82 7.23
CA GLN A 327 15.99 -27.48 6.66
C GLN A 327 15.14 -26.41 7.34
N VAL A 328 13.86 -26.68 7.59
CA VAL A 328 12.97 -25.75 8.31
C VAL A 328 13.50 -25.50 9.73
N ALA A 329 13.87 -26.54 10.47
CA ALA A 329 14.44 -26.39 11.82
C ALA A 329 15.76 -25.59 11.82
N ALA A 330 16.62 -25.78 10.81
CA ALA A 330 17.85 -25.01 10.66
C ALA A 330 17.56 -23.53 10.34
N LEU A 331 16.57 -23.26 9.48
CA LEU A 331 16.13 -21.90 9.16
C LEU A 331 15.48 -21.19 10.35
N GLU A 332 14.68 -21.90 11.15
CA GLU A 332 14.10 -21.37 12.39
C GLU A 332 15.19 -20.99 13.40
N LYS A 333 16.18 -21.86 13.60
CA LYS A 333 17.33 -21.55 14.47
C LYS A 333 18.12 -20.34 13.98
N SER A 334 18.32 -20.22 12.66
CA SER A 334 18.98 -19.06 12.05
C SER A 334 18.16 -17.78 12.23
N ARG A 335 16.84 -17.84 12.02
CA ARG A 335 15.92 -16.72 12.26
C ARG A 335 15.98 -16.25 13.70
N ASP A 336 15.97 -17.17 14.66
CA ASP A 336 16.00 -16.82 16.09
C ASP A 336 17.34 -16.19 16.48
N ALA A 337 18.46 -16.68 15.92
CA ALA A 337 19.78 -16.08 16.10
C ALA A 337 19.84 -14.65 15.53
N ILE A 338 19.37 -14.43 14.30
CA ILE A 338 19.31 -13.10 13.67
C ILE A 338 18.38 -12.16 14.44
N SER A 339 17.24 -12.67 14.95
CA SER A 339 16.31 -11.88 15.76
C SER A 339 16.94 -11.45 17.09
N ALA A 340 17.70 -12.32 17.75
CA ALA A 340 18.42 -11.99 18.97
C ALA A 340 19.54 -10.95 18.72
N GLU A 341 20.31 -11.11 17.64
CA GLU A 341 21.34 -10.15 17.23
C GLU A 341 20.74 -8.78 16.93
N LYS A 342 19.63 -8.73 16.18
CA LYS A 342 18.89 -7.50 15.91
C LYS A 342 18.45 -6.81 17.20
N ALA A 343 17.87 -7.55 18.14
CA ALA A 343 17.44 -7.00 19.43
C ALA A 343 18.62 -6.40 20.21
N ALA A 344 19.78 -7.07 20.23
CA ALA A 344 20.99 -6.58 20.87
C ALA A 344 21.55 -5.31 20.18
N LEU A 345 21.54 -5.26 18.85
CA LEU A 345 21.95 -4.09 18.08
C LEU A 345 21.01 -2.89 18.30
N ASP A 346 19.70 -3.14 18.37
CA ASP A 346 18.70 -2.10 18.64
C ASP A 346 18.88 -1.54 20.07
N GLU A 347 19.14 -2.39 21.06
CA GLU A 347 19.44 -1.96 22.42
C GLU A 347 20.73 -1.12 22.48
N ASN A 348 21.82 -1.60 21.86
CA ASN A 348 23.08 -0.85 21.78
C ASN A 348 22.90 0.51 21.10
N ARG A 349 22.12 0.56 20.01
CA ARG A 349 21.81 1.81 19.31
C ARG A 349 20.99 2.75 20.18
N GLN A 350 20.04 2.24 20.96
CA GLN A 350 19.25 3.04 21.90
C GLN A 350 20.13 3.59 23.03
N GLN A 351 20.99 2.75 23.62
CA GLN A 351 21.94 3.15 24.64
C GLN A 351 22.89 4.24 24.10
N PHE A 352 23.50 4.04 22.93
CA PHE A 352 24.38 5.01 22.30
C PHE A 352 23.67 6.34 21.98
N ARG A 353 22.43 6.30 21.50
CA ARG A 353 21.61 7.50 21.30
C ARG A 353 21.34 8.23 22.61
N SER A 354 21.02 7.50 23.68
CA SER A 354 20.75 8.09 24.98
C SER A 354 21.99 8.72 25.62
N THR A 355 23.15 8.09 25.49
CA THR A 355 24.42 8.61 26.01
C THR A 355 24.85 9.84 25.24
N LEU A 356 24.81 9.81 23.89
CA LEU A 356 25.07 10.99 23.07
C LEU A 356 24.13 12.14 23.41
N LYS A 357 22.81 11.88 23.52
CA LYS A 357 21.84 12.91 23.87
C LYS A 357 22.16 13.55 25.22
N ARG A 358 22.43 12.74 26.25
CA ARG A 358 22.82 13.22 27.58
C ARG A 358 24.12 14.03 27.56
N GLU A 359 25.11 13.62 26.77
CA GLU A 359 26.35 14.38 26.63
C GLU A 359 26.15 15.72 25.93
N PHE A 360 25.35 15.75 24.87
CA PHE A 360 25.02 17.01 24.18
C PHE A 360 24.21 17.94 25.09
N GLU A 361 23.19 17.44 25.78
CA GLU A 361 22.42 18.21 26.76
C GLU A 361 23.31 18.78 27.87
N LYS A 362 24.27 17.98 28.37
CA LYS A 362 25.24 18.46 29.36
C LYS A 362 26.15 19.56 28.79
N ARG A 363 26.72 19.37 27.60
CA ARG A 363 27.57 20.38 26.94
C ARG A 363 26.79 21.67 26.67
N GLU A 364 25.53 21.56 26.25
CA GLU A 364 24.65 22.69 26.00
C GLU A 364 24.32 23.45 27.29
N ALA A 365 24.04 22.73 28.39
CA ALA A 365 23.85 23.34 29.71
C ALA A 365 25.11 24.05 30.21
N ASP A 366 26.29 23.42 30.07
CA ASP A 366 27.57 24.01 30.46
C ASP A 366 27.88 25.28 29.65
N LEU A 367 27.66 25.25 28.32
CA LEU A 367 27.84 26.42 27.45
C LEU A 367 26.86 27.55 27.80
N ARG A 368 25.58 27.23 28.06
CA ARG A 368 24.60 28.23 28.53
C ARG A 368 25.01 28.86 29.85
N ALA A 369 25.52 28.06 30.80
CA ALA A 369 25.99 28.56 32.08
C ALA A 369 27.23 29.47 31.93
N GLN A 370 28.17 29.13 31.05
CA GLN A 370 29.32 29.97 30.73
C GLN A 370 28.90 31.29 30.07
N LEU A 371 27.97 31.23 29.13
CA LEU A 371 27.45 32.41 28.43
C LEU A 371 26.73 33.35 29.41
N SER A 372 25.88 32.82 30.30
CA SER A 372 25.24 33.60 31.36
C SER A 372 26.26 34.26 32.30
N ARG A 373 27.32 33.56 32.70
CA ARG A 373 28.41 34.16 33.51
C ARG A 373 29.11 35.29 32.76
N ALA A 374 29.47 35.08 31.50
CA ALA A 374 30.11 36.09 30.66
C ALA A 374 29.21 37.33 30.47
N GLU A 375 27.89 37.14 30.28
CA GLU A 375 26.93 38.25 30.22
C GLU A 375 26.89 39.05 31.53
N THR A 376 26.85 38.37 32.68
CA THR A 376 26.89 39.06 33.98
C THR A 376 28.18 39.84 34.20
N ASP A 377 29.32 39.29 33.77
CA ASP A 377 30.62 39.97 33.88
C ASP A 377 30.72 41.14 32.89
N LEU A 378 30.17 41.04 31.68
CA LEU A 378 30.08 42.17 30.75
C LEU A 378 29.24 43.31 31.33
N VAL A 379 28.12 43.01 32.00
CA VAL A 379 27.31 44.03 32.68
C VAL A 379 28.09 44.68 33.82
N ARG A 380 28.81 43.89 34.62
CA ARG A 380 29.70 44.43 35.69
C ARG A 380 30.81 45.32 35.13
N ILE A 381 31.48 44.90 34.07
CA ILE A 381 32.56 45.68 33.44
C ILE A 381 32.00 46.97 32.85
N ARG A 382 30.83 46.92 32.20
CA ARG A 382 30.16 48.13 31.66
C ARG A 382 29.81 49.12 32.77
N THR A 383 29.15 48.66 33.83
CA THR A 383 28.79 49.52 34.96
C THR A 383 30.01 50.13 35.65
N ALA A 384 31.08 49.36 35.85
CA ALA A 384 32.34 49.87 36.39
C ALA A 384 33.00 50.91 35.45
N ARG A 385 33.07 50.62 34.15
CA ARG A 385 33.60 51.55 33.13
C ARG A 385 32.80 52.84 33.10
N ASP A 386 31.47 52.75 33.10
CA ASP A 386 30.58 53.90 33.03
C ASP A 386 30.71 54.76 34.30
N GLY A 387 30.88 54.12 35.47
CA GLY A 387 31.24 54.79 36.72
C GLY A 387 32.56 55.55 36.65
N VAL A 388 33.63 54.90 36.17
CA VAL A 388 34.96 55.54 36.00
C VAL A 388 34.90 56.69 34.99
N LEU A 389 34.14 56.56 33.90
CA LEU A 389 33.96 57.64 32.93
C LEU A 389 33.21 58.83 33.53
N ALA A 390 32.19 58.58 34.34
CA ALA A 390 31.48 59.63 35.07
C ALA A 390 32.42 60.36 36.05
N ASP A 391 33.21 59.62 36.83
CA ASP A 391 34.20 60.18 37.74
C ASP A 391 35.27 60.99 37.00
N LEU A 392 35.76 60.50 35.86
CA LEU A 392 36.71 61.23 35.02
C LEU A 392 36.13 62.54 34.51
N ASN A 393 34.87 62.54 34.05
CA ASN A 393 34.20 63.72 33.53
C ASN A 393 33.96 64.75 34.64
N THR A 394 33.53 64.32 35.83
CA THR A 394 33.38 65.24 36.98
C THR A 394 34.72 65.82 37.41
N LYS A 395 35.79 65.02 37.47
CA LYS A 395 37.14 65.52 37.78
C LYS A 395 37.62 66.55 36.76
N LYS A 396 37.50 66.26 35.47
CA LYS A 396 37.84 67.20 34.38
C LYS A 396 37.06 68.50 34.49
N ALA A 397 35.76 68.45 34.77
CA ALA A 397 34.95 69.65 34.97
C ALA A 397 35.45 70.46 36.18
N THR A 398 35.72 69.80 37.32
CA THR A 398 36.23 70.48 38.52
C THR A 398 37.62 71.08 38.32
N GLU A 399 38.51 70.43 37.55
CA GLU A 399 39.84 70.98 37.24
C GLU A 399 39.74 72.17 36.28
N ALA A 400 38.88 72.09 35.26
CA ALA A 400 38.63 73.20 34.35
C ALA A 400 38.10 74.43 35.10
N ASP A 401 37.17 74.23 36.03
CA ASP A 401 36.64 75.34 36.84
C ASP A 401 37.70 75.89 37.81
N LYS A 402 38.53 75.03 38.43
CA LYS A 402 39.68 75.50 39.23
C LYS A 402 40.63 76.36 38.41
N LEU A 403 40.97 75.95 37.19
CA LEU A 403 41.84 76.74 36.31
C LEU A 403 41.25 78.11 36.00
N LYS A 404 39.96 78.18 35.65
CA LYS A 404 39.25 79.46 35.45
C LYS A 404 39.28 80.33 36.71
N THR A 405 39.06 79.74 37.89
CA THR A 405 39.14 80.53 39.14
C THR A 405 40.56 81.07 39.37
N ILE A 406 41.59 80.28 39.09
CA ILE A 406 42.99 80.73 39.21
C ILE A 406 43.29 81.85 38.22
N GLU A 407 42.83 81.75 36.98
CA GLU A 407 42.97 82.82 35.97
C GLU A 407 42.27 84.10 36.44
N SER A 408 41.01 84.02 36.88
CA SER A 408 40.28 85.19 37.39
C SER A 408 40.96 85.85 38.61
N LEU A 409 41.56 85.05 39.50
CA LEU A 409 42.31 85.56 40.65
C LEU A 409 43.62 86.25 40.23
N LYS A 410 44.30 85.74 39.20
CA LYS A 410 45.50 86.37 38.63
C LYS A 410 45.14 87.71 37.99
N GLU A 411 44.09 87.76 37.18
CA GLU A 411 43.58 88.99 36.56
C GLU A 411 43.23 90.03 37.63
N LEU A 412 42.50 89.62 38.67
CA LEU A 412 42.15 90.49 39.79
C LEU A 412 43.40 91.01 40.53
N GLY A 413 44.40 90.15 40.73
CA GLY A 413 45.69 90.52 41.31
C GLY A 413 46.45 91.56 40.49
N GLU A 414 46.44 91.44 39.16
CA GLU A 414 47.03 92.43 38.26
C GLU A 414 46.29 93.77 38.32
N VAL A 415 44.96 93.76 38.35
CA VAL A 415 44.14 94.98 38.49
C VAL A 415 44.44 95.68 39.82
N TYR A 416 44.50 94.94 40.94
CA TYR A 416 44.85 95.53 42.23
C TYR A 416 46.26 96.12 42.22
N LYS A 417 47.23 95.44 41.59
CA LYS A 417 48.61 95.94 41.47
C LYS A 417 48.67 97.24 40.66
N GLN A 418 47.93 97.32 39.54
CA GLN A 418 47.82 98.55 38.75
C GLN A 418 47.16 99.68 39.57
N ARG A 419 46.07 99.39 40.28
CA ARG A 419 45.37 100.39 41.10
C ARG A 419 46.25 100.92 42.23
N ILE A 420 46.98 100.05 42.93
CA ILE A 420 47.95 100.46 43.94
C ILE A 420 49.00 101.39 43.32
N GLY A 421 49.56 101.02 42.16
CA GLY A 421 50.51 101.88 41.44
C GLY A 421 49.94 103.26 41.08
N THR A 422 48.68 103.34 40.64
CA THR A 422 48.02 104.64 40.38
C THR A 422 47.78 105.46 41.64
N LEU A 423 47.37 104.82 42.75
CA LEU A 423 47.15 105.51 44.02
C LEU A 423 48.48 105.98 44.63
N GLU A 424 49.54 105.20 44.51
CA GLU A 424 50.90 105.58 44.93
C GLU A 424 51.41 106.78 44.13
N SER A 425 51.18 106.82 42.81
CA SER A 425 51.56 107.96 41.97
C SER A 425 50.72 109.22 42.24
N GLU A 426 49.41 109.07 42.46
CA GLU A 426 48.54 110.15 42.92
C GLU A 426 49.04 110.71 44.26
N VAL A 427 49.27 109.87 45.27
CA VAL A 427 49.78 110.31 46.59
C VAL A 427 51.13 111.01 46.45
N GLN A 428 52.03 110.54 45.58
CA GLN A 428 53.28 111.24 45.26
C GLN A 428 53.03 112.61 44.61
N ARG A 429 52.01 112.73 43.75
CA ARG A 429 51.61 114.00 43.14
C ARG A 429 51.07 114.99 44.17
N TRP A 430 50.11 114.57 45.00
CA TRP A 430 49.55 115.38 46.09
C TRP A 430 50.63 115.87 47.06
N ARG A 431 51.63 115.03 47.37
CA ARG A 431 52.78 115.44 48.18
C ARG A 431 53.68 116.49 47.51
N LYS A 432 53.73 116.54 46.17
CA LYS A 432 54.53 117.51 45.40
C LYS A 432 53.76 118.79 45.07
N GLU A 433 52.45 118.71 44.85
CA GLU A 433 51.61 119.84 44.38
C GLU A 433 51.17 120.80 45.48
N GLY A 434 51.22 120.42 46.76
CA GLY A 434 51.00 121.35 47.88
C GLY A 434 49.75 122.23 47.77
N ASN A 435 48.55 121.63 47.92
CA ASN A 435 47.23 122.22 48.25
C ASN A 435 46.83 123.65 47.78
N GLU A 436 47.42 124.21 46.73
CA GLU A 436 46.99 125.49 46.15
C GLU A 436 46.22 125.21 44.85
N GLY A 437 44.89 125.18 44.97
CA GLY A 437 43.98 125.08 43.84
C GLY A 437 44.07 126.34 42.98
N VAL A 438 44.42 126.18 41.71
CA VAL A 438 44.54 127.29 40.78
C VAL A 438 43.26 127.46 39.96
N ASP A 439 42.56 128.56 40.21
CA ASP A 439 41.38 129.00 39.48
C ASP A 439 41.79 129.60 38.12
N LYS A 440 41.28 129.03 37.03
CA LYS A 440 41.62 129.42 35.65
C LYS A 440 40.67 130.51 35.13
N SER A 441 41.09 131.78 35.20
CA SER A 441 40.40 132.93 34.58
C SER A 441 41.13 133.43 33.33
N THR A 442 40.57 133.15 32.15
CA THR A 442 41.10 133.39 30.80
C THR A 442 40.87 134.83 30.28
N ASN A 443 41.25 135.87 31.03
CA ASN A 443 41.26 137.24 30.50
C ASN A 443 42.67 137.83 30.53
N VAL A 444 43.25 138.11 29.37
CA VAL A 444 44.69 138.45 29.21
C VAL A 444 44.92 139.96 29.00
N GLU A 445 43.87 140.72 28.70
CA GLU A 445 43.99 142.17 28.47
C GLU A 445 44.00 142.94 29.80
N GLY A 446 45.16 143.49 30.17
CA GLY A 446 45.36 144.37 31.33
C GLY A 446 46.23 143.83 32.46
N LYS A 447 46.74 142.60 32.36
CA LYS A 447 47.58 141.97 33.41
C LYS A 447 49.03 142.45 33.37
N SER A 448 49.64 142.60 34.55
CA SER A 448 51.06 142.94 34.70
C SER A 448 51.98 141.80 34.25
N LEU A 449 53.23 142.10 33.90
CA LEU A 449 54.19 141.11 33.38
C LEU A 449 54.46 139.96 34.39
N GLU A 450 54.37 140.24 35.69
CA GLU A 450 54.47 139.23 36.75
C GLU A 450 53.23 138.34 36.85
N GLU A 451 52.02 138.88 36.61
CA GLU A 451 50.78 138.10 36.58
C GLU A 451 50.73 137.18 35.36
N LEU A 452 51.17 137.65 34.19
CA LEU A 452 51.35 136.79 33.01
C LEU A 452 52.38 135.69 33.27
N GLN A 453 53.50 135.98 33.92
CA GLN A 453 54.49 134.95 34.23
C GLN A 453 53.96 133.89 35.21
N LYS A 454 53.14 134.28 36.20
CA LYS A 454 52.47 133.33 37.10
C LYS A 454 51.44 132.47 36.36
N GLU A 455 50.61 133.10 35.51
CA GLU A 455 49.61 132.39 34.71
C GLU A 455 50.25 131.44 33.71
N VAL A 456 51.36 131.83 33.07
CA VAL A 456 52.14 130.93 32.22
C VAL A 456 52.66 129.75 33.03
N LYS A 457 53.28 129.95 34.21
CA LYS A 457 53.75 128.83 35.05
C LYS A 457 52.63 127.86 35.43
N VAL A 458 51.46 128.38 35.78
CA VAL A 458 50.25 127.60 36.07
C VAL A 458 49.80 126.83 34.83
N LEU A 459 49.71 127.48 33.67
CA LEU A 459 49.32 126.83 32.43
C LEU A 459 50.33 125.75 32.03
N THR A 460 51.63 125.97 32.21
CA THR A 460 52.66 124.95 31.97
C THR A 460 52.52 123.77 32.93
N MET A 461 52.26 124.02 34.23
CA MET A 461 51.99 122.94 35.19
C MET A 461 50.71 122.16 34.86
N THR A 462 49.62 122.85 34.51
CA THR A 462 48.36 122.16 34.17
C THR A 462 48.46 121.41 32.85
N ASN A 463 49.20 121.93 31.85
CA ASN A 463 49.54 121.16 30.66
C ASN A 463 50.40 119.94 31.00
N GLN A 464 51.39 120.06 31.90
CA GLN A 464 52.17 118.90 32.35
C GLN A 464 51.29 117.86 33.08
N SER A 465 50.33 118.29 33.90
CA SER A 465 49.37 117.39 34.55
C SER A 465 48.47 116.70 33.54
N LEU A 466 47.91 117.43 32.57
CA LEU A 466 47.08 116.85 31.51
C LEU A 466 47.90 115.87 30.65
N MET A 467 49.14 116.22 30.31
CA MET A 467 50.06 115.32 29.60
C MET A 467 50.42 114.07 30.42
N ALA A 468 50.37 114.14 31.75
CA ALA A 468 50.55 112.99 32.62
C ALA A 468 49.29 112.11 32.76
N GLU A 469 48.09 112.67 32.50
CA GLU A 469 46.81 111.94 32.55
C GLU A 469 46.49 111.21 31.22
N ILE A 470 46.99 111.71 30.08
CA ILE A 470 46.82 111.09 28.75
C ILE A 470 47.25 109.61 28.74
N PRO A 471 48.44 109.20 29.25
CA PRO A 471 48.85 107.79 29.27
C PRO A 471 47.92 106.89 30.07
N GLY A 472 47.34 107.40 31.17
CA GLY A 472 46.37 106.65 31.97
C GLY A 472 45.06 106.43 31.24
N MET A 473 44.59 107.47 30.52
CA MET A 473 43.38 107.40 29.69
C MET A 473 43.59 106.50 28.47
N GLU A 474 44.75 106.56 27.83
CA GLU A 474 45.15 105.65 26.75
C GLU A 474 45.20 104.19 27.23
N ALA A 475 45.81 103.93 28.39
CA ALA A 475 45.86 102.59 28.96
C ALA A 475 44.45 102.04 29.29
N ALA A 476 43.57 102.88 29.84
CA ALA A 476 42.18 102.51 30.11
C ALA A 476 41.39 102.24 28.80
N PHE A 477 41.60 103.06 27.77
CA PHE A 477 40.97 102.88 26.46
C PHE A 477 41.45 101.59 25.78
N VAL A 478 42.76 101.30 25.78
CA VAL A 478 43.33 100.06 25.24
C VAL A 478 42.83 98.83 26.01
N SER A 479 42.68 98.92 27.34
CA SER A 479 42.10 97.84 28.15
C SER A 479 40.63 97.60 27.82
N ALA A 480 39.83 98.67 27.69
CA ALA A 480 38.42 98.60 27.30
C ALA A 480 38.26 98.02 25.89
N GLN A 481 39.12 98.42 24.95
CA GLN A 481 39.15 97.88 23.60
C GLN A 481 39.46 96.37 23.60
N LYS A 482 40.49 95.94 24.34
CA LYS A 482 40.82 94.50 24.49
C LYS A 482 39.66 93.70 25.09
N MET A 483 38.96 94.26 26.08
CA MET A 483 37.79 93.59 26.68
C MET A 483 36.63 93.48 25.68
N ALA A 484 36.42 94.49 24.83
CA ALA A 484 35.42 94.45 23.77
C ALA A 484 35.79 93.43 22.67
N GLU A 485 37.05 93.38 22.25
CA GLU A 485 37.57 92.39 21.30
C GLU A 485 37.43 90.97 21.84
N ASN A 486 37.81 90.73 23.10
CA ASN A 486 37.66 89.43 23.74
C ASN A 486 36.19 89.00 23.79
N LYS A 487 35.25 89.91 24.13
CA LYS A 487 33.81 89.60 24.09
C LYS A 487 33.33 89.26 22.69
N ALA A 488 33.82 89.95 21.66
CA ALA A 488 33.47 89.65 20.28
C ALA A 488 33.95 88.25 19.85
N LEU A 489 35.18 87.88 20.22
CA LEU A 489 35.71 86.52 20.02
C LEU A 489 34.87 85.47 20.78
N ASP A 490 34.52 85.77 22.02
CA ASP A 490 33.68 84.92 22.87
C ASP A 490 32.28 84.66 22.30
N VAL A 491 31.70 85.66 21.62
CA VAL A 491 30.41 85.54 20.91
C VAL A 491 30.60 84.69 19.65
N SER A 492 31.66 84.92 18.88
CA SER A 492 32.00 84.11 17.70
C SER A 492 32.20 82.63 18.06
N ASP A 493 32.89 82.35 19.17
CA ASP A 493 33.08 80.99 19.68
C ASP A 493 31.75 80.34 20.08
N ARG A 494 30.83 81.08 20.71
CA ARG A 494 29.49 80.60 21.04
C ARG A 494 28.67 80.30 19.79
N GLU A 495 28.74 81.15 18.76
CA GLU A 495 28.08 80.91 17.47
C GLU A 495 28.65 79.66 16.77
N SER A 496 29.97 79.46 16.78
CA SER A 496 30.59 78.26 16.21
C SER A 496 30.20 76.98 16.95
N LYS A 497 29.97 77.05 18.26
CA LYS A 497 29.45 75.92 19.06
C LYS A 497 27.99 75.66 18.76
N LEU A 498 27.18 76.72 18.63
CA LEU A 498 25.77 76.61 18.28
C LEU A 498 25.59 75.91 16.92
N THR A 499 26.37 76.31 15.91
CA THR A 499 26.31 75.68 14.58
C THR A 499 26.70 74.20 14.61
N LYS A 500 27.74 73.84 15.38
CA LYS A 500 28.11 72.43 15.61
C LYS A 500 26.99 71.65 16.28
N LEU A 501 26.39 72.19 17.35
CA LEU A 501 25.29 71.55 18.07
C LEU A 501 24.04 71.38 17.19
N LEU A 502 23.74 72.34 16.31
CA LEU A 502 22.65 72.23 15.35
C LEU A 502 22.92 71.10 14.34
N ALA A 503 24.16 70.96 13.86
CA ALA A 503 24.55 69.86 12.97
C ALA A 503 24.49 68.49 13.68
N GLU A 504 24.93 68.41 14.94
CA GLU A 504 24.83 67.19 15.75
C GLU A 504 23.37 66.82 16.03
N LYS A 505 22.52 67.80 16.33
CA LYS A 505 21.07 67.60 16.48
C LYS A 505 20.47 67.04 15.19
N ALA A 506 20.77 67.65 14.03
CA ALA A 506 20.25 67.17 12.76
C ALA A 506 20.67 65.71 12.48
N ARG A 507 21.92 65.35 12.77
CA ARG A 507 22.41 63.96 12.66
C ARG A 507 21.73 63.02 13.65
N ALA A 508 21.42 63.48 14.86
CA ALA A 508 20.71 62.69 15.87
C ALA A 508 19.24 62.48 15.46
N ASP A 509 18.57 63.51 14.95
CA ASP A 509 17.20 63.43 14.44
C ASP A 509 17.11 62.46 13.25
N GLU A 510 18.05 62.54 12.30
CA GLU A 510 18.13 61.60 11.17
C GLU A 510 18.26 60.14 11.64
N LYS A 511 19.18 59.87 12.59
CA LYS A 511 19.34 58.54 13.19
C LYS A 511 18.09 58.09 13.95
N TYR A 512 17.44 58.99 14.67
CA TYR A 512 16.21 58.70 15.40
C TYR A 512 15.08 58.28 14.44
N PHE A 513 14.86 59.03 13.37
CA PHE A 513 13.83 58.69 12.38
C PHE A 513 14.17 57.41 11.62
N ALA A 514 15.44 57.16 11.28
CA ALA A 514 15.86 55.89 10.70
C ALA A 514 15.59 54.71 11.65
N ALA A 515 15.98 54.82 12.92
CA ALA A 515 15.71 53.80 13.94
C ALA A 515 14.21 53.57 14.14
N MET A 516 13.40 54.63 14.08
CA MET A 516 11.95 54.51 14.24
C MET A 516 11.30 53.80 13.03
N ARG A 517 11.74 54.07 11.80
CA ARG A 517 11.33 53.31 10.61
C ARG A 517 11.69 51.83 10.72
N HIS A 518 12.89 51.51 11.20
CA HIS A 518 13.29 50.12 11.45
C HIS A 518 12.42 49.47 12.54
N LYS A 519 12.08 50.21 13.60
CA LYS A 519 11.17 49.71 14.65
C LYS A 519 9.79 49.38 14.09
N ASP A 520 9.25 50.27 13.26
CA ASP A 520 7.94 50.08 12.64
C ASP A 520 7.94 48.93 11.62
N ALA A 521 9.03 48.76 10.86
CA ALA A 521 9.23 47.59 9.99
C ALA A 521 9.27 46.28 10.79
N LEU A 522 10.05 46.22 11.88
CA LEU A 522 10.09 45.05 12.76
C LEU A 522 8.75 44.78 13.45
N ALA A 523 7.97 45.82 13.78
CA ALA A 523 6.64 45.65 14.33
C ALA A 523 5.67 45.05 13.29
N ALA A 524 5.76 45.48 12.03
CA ALA A 524 4.99 44.92 10.92
C ALA A 524 5.36 43.45 10.65
N GLU A 525 6.64 43.11 10.65
CA GLU A 525 7.10 41.72 10.53
C GLU A 525 6.61 40.85 11.69
N ASN A 526 6.71 41.34 12.93
CA ASN A 526 6.16 40.63 14.09
C ASN A 526 4.65 40.41 13.99
N ALA A 527 3.90 41.38 13.48
CA ALA A 527 2.47 41.22 13.24
C ALA A 527 2.19 40.14 12.17
N LYS A 528 2.96 40.14 11.08
CA LYS A 528 2.88 39.12 10.02
C LYS A 528 3.21 37.72 10.54
N LEU A 529 4.28 37.58 11.34
CA LEU A 529 4.67 36.31 11.97
C LEU A 529 3.61 35.82 12.96
N LYS A 530 3.02 36.71 13.77
CA LYS A 530 1.90 36.34 14.66
C LYS A 530 0.69 35.87 13.88
N ALA A 531 0.33 36.55 12.79
CA ALA A 531 -0.77 36.11 11.93
C ALA A 531 -0.48 34.75 11.29
N GLN A 532 0.76 34.51 10.86
CA GLN A 532 1.19 33.20 10.33
C GLN A 532 1.15 32.11 11.41
N MET A 533 1.53 32.42 12.65
CA MET A 533 1.43 31.49 13.79
C MET A 533 -0.02 31.12 14.11
N VAL A 534 -0.94 32.08 14.06
CA VAL A 534 -2.37 31.78 14.24
C VAL A 534 -2.87 30.85 13.14
N LYS A 535 -2.56 31.14 11.87
CA LYS A 535 -2.92 30.28 10.74
C LYS A 535 -2.32 28.88 10.84
N SER A 536 -1.05 28.76 11.25
CA SER A 536 -0.42 27.45 11.43
C SER A 536 -1.06 26.68 12.60
N SER A 537 -1.46 27.36 13.67
CA SER A 537 -2.20 26.72 14.77
C SER A 537 -3.59 26.24 14.35
N GLU A 538 -4.30 27.00 13.51
CA GLU A 538 -5.59 26.58 12.94
C GLU A 538 -5.43 25.35 12.04
N LEU A 539 -4.41 25.33 11.19
CA LEU A 539 -4.09 24.18 10.35
C LEU A 539 -3.76 22.94 11.18
N VAL A 540 -2.99 23.08 12.27
CA VAL A 540 -2.70 21.99 13.20
C VAL A 540 -3.99 21.45 13.83
N ASN A 541 -4.91 22.32 14.25
CA ASN A 541 -6.19 21.89 14.81
C ASN A 541 -7.05 21.15 13.77
N GLN A 542 -7.07 21.61 12.52
CA GLN A 542 -7.76 20.92 11.42
C GLN A 542 -7.17 19.52 11.17
N LEU A 543 -5.83 19.41 11.14
CA LEU A 543 -5.15 18.12 10.99
C LEU A 543 -5.45 17.19 12.17
N GLN A 544 -5.49 17.70 13.40
CA GLN A 544 -5.89 16.91 14.58
C GLN A 544 -7.33 16.42 14.49
N GLU A 545 -8.26 17.23 13.98
CA GLU A 545 -9.65 16.81 13.79
C GLU A 545 -9.78 15.72 12.69
N VAL A 546 -9.02 15.86 11.60
CA VAL A 546 -8.95 14.83 10.55
C VAL A 546 -8.35 13.54 11.11
N ASP A 547 -7.26 13.60 11.87
CA ASP A 547 -6.66 12.44 12.54
C ASP A 547 -7.62 11.76 13.51
N ALA A 548 -8.43 12.53 14.24
CA ALA A 548 -9.46 11.97 15.12
C ALA A 548 -10.54 11.25 14.32
N LYS A 549 -10.99 11.82 13.20
CA LYS A 549 -11.98 11.20 12.30
C LYS A 549 -11.44 9.93 11.64
N THR A 550 -10.19 9.93 11.19
CA THR A 550 -9.57 8.74 10.57
C THR A 550 -9.36 7.64 11.58
N ARG A 551 -8.89 7.94 12.80
CA ARG A 551 -8.81 6.96 13.90
C ARG A 551 -10.17 6.36 14.24
N ALA A 552 -11.21 7.18 14.37
CA ALA A 552 -12.57 6.67 14.60
C ALA A 552 -13.05 5.75 13.46
N LYS A 553 -12.70 6.05 12.20
CA LYS A 553 -13.01 5.19 11.05
C LYS A 553 -12.23 3.87 11.09
N ILE A 554 -10.96 3.90 11.49
CA ILE A 554 -10.14 2.70 11.68
C ILE A 554 -10.78 1.82 12.75
N ASP A 555 -11.15 2.37 13.92
CA ASP A 555 -11.80 1.61 15.00
C ASP A 555 -13.09 0.92 14.54
N VAL A 556 -13.89 1.60 13.70
CA VAL A 556 -15.10 1.01 13.12
C VAL A 556 -14.74 -0.13 12.15
N LEU A 557 -13.76 0.09 11.27
CA LEU A 557 -13.33 -0.93 10.32
C LEU A 557 -12.75 -2.15 11.04
N GLU A 558 -11.93 -1.96 12.07
CA GLU A 558 -11.38 -3.03 12.91
C GLU A 558 -12.49 -3.86 13.58
N LYS A 559 -13.52 -3.20 14.13
CA LYS A 559 -14.70 -3.89 14.67
C LYS A 559 -15.43 -4.70 13.60
N THR A 560 -15.70 -4.11 12.43
CA THR A 560 -16.37 -4.85 11.35
C THR A 560 -15.54 -6.01 10.85
N LEU A 561 -14.21 -5.87 10.77
CA LEU A 561 -13.30 -6.94 10.38
C LEU A 561 -13.32 -8.08 11.40
N ALA A 562 -13.32 -7.76 12.70
CA ALA A 562 -13.44 -8.75 13.76
C ALA A 562 -14.77 -9.52 13.66
N ASP A 563 -15.87 -8.82 13.38
CA ASP A 563 -17.18 -9.45 13.15
C ASP A 563 -17.18 -10.36 11.90
N TYR A 564 -16.55 -9.92 10.81
CA TYR A 564 -16.40 -10.73 9.59
C TYR A 564 -15.56 -11.99 9.83
N VAL A 565 -14.44 -11.88 10.56
CA VAL A 565 -13.61 -13.03 10.92
C VAL A 565 -14.40 -14.02 11.78
N ALA A 566 -15.13 -13.54 12.78
CA ALA A 566 -15.97 -14.39 13.62
C ALA A 566 -17.10 -15.08 12.81
N LEU A 567 -17.71 -14.37 11.85
CA LEU A 567 -18.71 -14.94 10.95
C LEU A 567 -18.09 -16.02 10.03
N HIS A 568 -16.92 -15.76 9.46
CA HIS A 568 -16.20 -16.71 8.63
C HIS A 568 -15.84 -17.99 9.41
N ALA A 569 -15.39 -17.85 10.65
CA ALA A 569 -15.11 -19.01 11.52
C ALA A 569 -16.36 -19.88 11.72
N LYS A 570 -17.51 -19.26 12.04
CA LYS A 570 -18.80 -19.95 12.17
C LYS A 570 -19.23 -20.66 10.88
N GLN A 571 -19.08 -19.99 9.74
CA GLN A 571 -19.38 -20.59 8.44
C GLN A 571 -18.46 -21.77 8.13
N GLN A 572 -17.17 -21.66 8.44
CA GLN A 572 -16.20 -22.73 8.24
C GLN A 572 -16.53 -23.95 9.11
N GLU A 573 -16.92 -23.75 10.37
CA GLU A 573 -17.42 -24.82 11.23
C GLU A 573 -18.70 -25.47 10.69
N ALA A 574 -19.65 -24.67 10.19
CA ALA A 574 -20.86 -25.18 9.55
C ALA A 574 -20.55 -26.01 8.30
N CYS A 575 -19.63 -25.56 7.44
CA CYS A 575 -19.16 -26.32 6.29
C CYS A 575 -18.51 -27.64 6.71
N LYS A 576 -17.60 -27.63 7.70
CA LYS A 576 -16.99 -28.87 8.22
C LYS A 576 -18.04 -29.87 8.71
N ARG A 577 -19.06 -29.38 9.44
CA ARG A 577 -20.18 -30.23 9.90
C ARG A 577 -20.97 -30.81 8.74
N LEU A 578 -21.30 -30.01 7.73
CA LEU A 578 -22.01 -30.48 6.54
C LEU A 578 -21.17 -31.49 5.75
N THR A 579 -19.87 -31.26 5.58
CA THR A 579 -18.96 -32.21 4.94
C THR A 579 -18.92 -33.54 5.68
N SER A 580 -18.87 -33.53 7.02
CA SER A 580 -18.96 -34.76 7.83
C SER A 580 -20.28 -35.49 7.62
N GLN A 581 -21.41 -34.78 7.61
CA GLN A 581 -22.73 -35.38 7.34
C GLN A 581 -22.82 -35.97 5.94
N VAL A 582 -22.28 -35.29 4.93
CA VAL A 582 -22.22 -35.80 3.55
C VAL A 582 -21.36 -37.07 3.51
N ALA A 583 -20.20 -37.09 4.17
CA ALA A 583 -19.35 -38.27 4.24
C ALA A 583 -20.06 -39.47 4.88
N GLU A 584 -20.75 -39.27 6.02
CA GLU A 584 -21.56 -40.30 6.68
C GLU A 584 -22.69 -40.82 5.79
N LYS A 585 -23.43 -39.91 5.14
CA LYS A 585 -24.53 -40.26 4.22
C LYS A 585 -24.02 -41.02 2.99
N THR A 586 -22.87 -40.62 2.46
CA THR A 586 -22.21 -41.29 1.34
C THR A 586 -21.75 -42.70 1.74
N HIS A 587 -21.19 -42.86 2.94
CA HIS A 587 -20.83 -44.17 3.48
C HIS A 587 -22.06 -45.08 3.63
N MET A 588 -23.16 -44.56 4.19
CA MET A 588 -24.42 -45.30 4.29
C MET A 588 -24.99 -45.68 2.92
N LEU A 589 -24.95 -44.76 1.94
CA LEU A 589 -25.39 -45.02 0.58
C LEU A 589 -24.57 -46.13 -0.07
N ASN A 590 -23.25 -46.08 0.03
CA ASN A 590 -22.36 -47.11 -0.48
C ASN A 590 -22.62 -48.46 0.18
N GLY A 591 -22.87 -48.49 1.49
CA GLY A 591 -23.28 -49.69 2.21
C GLY A 591 -24.60 -50.27 1.69
N ALA A 592 -25.62 -49.43 1.52
CA ALA A 592 -26.90 -49.83 0.94
C ALA A 592 -26.78 -50.31 -0.51
N GLN A 593 -25.93 -49.67 -1.32
CA GLN A 593 -25.65 -50.10 -2.69
C GLN A 593 -24.99 -51.48 -2.74
N LYS A 594 -24.01 -51.74 -1.86
CA LYS A 594 -23.41 -53.09 -1.72
C LYS A 594 -24.46 -54.13 -1.34
N TYR A 595 -25.32 -53.82 -0.37
CA TYR A 595 -26.40 -54.71 0.05
C TYR A 595 -27.44 -54.96 -1.06
N LEU A 596 -27.78 -53.93 -1.84
CA LEU A 596 -28.65 -54.09 -3.02
C LEU A 596 -27.98 -54.93 -4.12
N ALA A 597 -26.66 -54.84 -4.28
CA ALA A 597 -25.92 -55.66 -5.23
C ALA A 597 -25.91 -57.13 -4.81
N THR A 598 -25.71 -57.44 -3.53
CA THR A 598 -25.79 -58.82 -3.01
C THR A 598 -27.19 -59.38 -3.17
N LEU A 599 -28.23 -58.63 -2.80
CA LEU A 599 -29.63 -59.04 -3.01
C LEU A 599 -29.97 -59.28 -4.48
N LYS A 600 -29.48 -58.43 -5.39
CA LYS A 600 -29.68 -58.65 -6.84
C LYS A 600 -29.02 -59.94 -7.31
N GLU A 601 -27.83 -60.25 -6.79
CA GLU A 601 -27.13 -61.48 -7.12
C GLU A 601 -27.86 -62.72 -6.55
N GLU A 602 -28.32 -62.66 -5.31
CA GLU A 602 -29.18 -63.68 -4.71
C GLU A 602 -30.47 -63.90 -5.52
N MET A 603 -31.12 -62.83 -5.96
CA MET A 603 -32.31 -62.92 -6.82
C MET A 603 -32.01 -63.54 -8.18
N LYS A 604 -30.86 -63.24 -8.80
CA LYS A 604 -30.43 -63.92 -10.03
C LYS A 604 -30.19 -65.41 -9.79
N GLN A 605 -29.50 -65.77 -8.71
CA GLN A 605 -29.24 -67.17 -8.35
C GLN A 605 -30.53 -67.92 -8.03
N GLN A 606 -31.50 -67.28 -7.38
CA GLN A 606 -32.83 -67.87 -7.20
C GLN A 606 -33.58 -68.00 -8.53
N GLY A 607 -33.49 -67.00 -9.41
CA GLY A 607 -34.06 -67.06 -10.76
C GLY A 607 -33.50 -68.20 -11.60
N THR A 608 -32.18 -68.43 -11.57
CA THR A 608 -31.56 -69.57 -12.26
C THR A 608 -31.99 -70.90 -11.65
N LYS A 609 -32.04 -71.01 -10.31
CA LYS A 609 -32.56 -72.21 -9.62
C LYS A 609 -34.01 -72.51 -10.01
N LEU A 610 -34.88 -71.50 -10.06
CA LEU A 610 -36.27 -71.65 -10.49
C LEU A 610 -36.35 -72.10 -11.95
N SER A 611 -35.59 -71.48 -12.86
CA SER A 611 -35.54 -71.88 -14.28
C SER A 611 -35.07 -73.33 -14.48
N VAL A 612 -34.03 -73.76 -13.74
CA VAL A 612 -33.56 -75.16 -13.75
C VAL A 612 -34.63 -76.09 -13.18
N GLY A 613 -35.31 -75.68 -12.11
CA GLY A 613 -36.44 -76.41 -11.53
C GLY A 613 -37.60 -76.57 -12.51
N GLU A 614 -37.98 -75.51 -13.23
CA GLU A 614 -39.02 -75.52 -14.27
C GLU A 614 -38.62 -76.44 -15.43
N HIS A 615 -37.38 -76.37 -15.90
CA HIS A 615 -36.88 -77.28 -16.94
C HIS A 615 -36.93 -78.75 -16.49
N ARG A 616 -36.54 -79.03 -15.24
CA ARG A 616 -36.61 -80.37 -14.66
C ARG A 616 -38.05 -80.86 -14.53
N ALA A 617 -38.96 -80.01 -14.04
CA ALA A 617 -40.38 -80.32 -13.94
C ALA A 617 -41.00 -80.60 -15.32
N ARG A 618 -40.65 -79.81 -16.34
CA ARG A 618 -41.09 -80.01 -17.73
C ARG A 618 -40.58 -81.32 -18.33
N LYS A 619 -39.32 -81.69 -18.05
CA LYS A 619 -38.74 -82.98 -18.47
C LYS A 619 -39.47 -84.16 -17.80
N LEU A 620 -39.70 -84.07 -16.48
CA LEU A 620 -40.46 -85.08 -15.73
C LEU A 620 -41.91 -85.19 -16.21
N ALA A 621 -42.55 -84.08 -16.59
CA ALA A 621 -43.89 -84.11 -17.17
C ALA A 621 -43.93 -84.84 -18.53
N LEU A 622 -42.92 -84.62 -19.38
CA LEU A 622 -42.77 -85.34 -20.65
C LEU A 622 -42.50 -86.83 -20.44
N ASP A 623 -41.65 -87.19 -19.48
CA ASP A 623 -41.34 -88.59 -19.18
C ASP A 623 -42.53 -89.32 -18.54
N ASN A 624 -43.29 -88.64 -17.67
CA ASN A 624 -44.58 -89.16 -17.18
C ASN A 624 -45.55 -89.38 -18.32
N ALA A 625 -45.71 -88.43 -19.25
CA ALA A 625 -46.62 -88.60 -20.40
C ALA A 625 -46.23 -89.80 -21.29
N LYS A 626 -44.93 -90.09 -21.43
CA LYS A 626 -44.45 -91.30 -22.12
C LYS A 626 -44.80 -92.58 -21.36
N LEU A 627 -44.60 -92.59 -20.04
CA LEU A 627 -44.95 -93.72 -19.18
C LEU A 627 -46.46 -93.99 -19.17
N THR A 628 -47.31 -92.95 -19.10
CA THR A 628 -48.77 -93.10 -19.21
C THR A 628 -49.17 -93.75 -20.54
N LYS A 629 -48.55 -93.32 -21.64
CA LYS A 629 -48.79 -93.89 -22.97
C LYS A 629 -48.33 -95.36 -23.07
N GLN A 630 -47.26 -95.73 -22.36
CA GLN A 630 -46.80 -97.11 -22.27
C GLN A 630 -47.74 -97.99 -21.43
N VAL A 631 -48.34 -97.46 -20.36
CA VAL A 631 -49.38 -98.16 -19.57
C VAL A 631 -50.66 -98.34 -20.37
N GLU A 632 -51.08 -97.34 -21.14
CA GLU A 632 -52.26 -97.42 -22.03
C GLU A 632 -52.08 -98.47 -23.15
N LEU A 633 -50.87 -98.65 -23.66
CA LEU A 633 -50.54 -99.68 -24.65
C LEU A 633 -50.40 -101.09 -24.04
N SER A 634 -50.27 -101.20 -22.71
CA SER A 634 -50.11 -102.47 -21.97
C SER A 634 -51.41 -102.98 -21.34
N SER A 635 -52.51 -102.21 -21.40
CA SER A 635 -53.74 -102.45 -20.64
C SER A 635 -54.99 -102.60 -21.53
N PHE A 636 -54.88 -103.39 -22.61
CA PHE A 636 -56.02 -103.89 -23.37
C PHE A 636 -56.04 -105.42 -23.31
N GLY A 637 -56.60 -105.96 -22.22
CA GLY A 637 -56.91 -107.38 -22.09
C GLY A 637 -56.84 -107.91 -20.66
N GLY A 638 -57.98 -107.99 -19.97
CA GLY A 638 -58.09 -108.83 -18.76
C GLY A 638 -59.12 -108.38 -17.72
N SER A 639 -60.29 -109.03 -17.78
CA SER A 639 -61.18 -109.36 -16.64
C SER A 639 -62.08 -108.27 -16.03
N SER A 640 -63.17 -107.95 -16.73
CA SER A 640 -64.37 -107.31 -16.13
C SER A 640 -65.34 -108.34 -15.54
N ASP A 641 -65.28 -109.61 -15.97
CA ASP A 641 -66.27 -110.63 -15.60
C ASP A 641 -66.03 -111.24 -14.19
N GLU A 642 -64.77 -111.30 -13.72
CA GLU A 642 -64.44 -111.78 -12.37
C GLU A 642 -64.91 -110.82 -11.26
N ILE A 643 -65.04 -109.52 -11.55
CA ILE A 643 -65.49 -108.51 -10.59
C ILE A 643 -67.01 -108.61 -10.37
N ASP A 644 -67.77 -108.96 -11.42
CA ASP A 644 -69.23 -109.11 -11.34
C ASP A 644 -69.65 -110.44 -10.69
N GLU A 645 -68.88 -111.53 -10.88
CA GLU A 645 -69.10 -112.78 -10.14
C GLU A 645 -68.87 -112.61 -8.62
N LEU A 646 -67.80 -111.91 -8.21
CA LEU A 646 -67.50 -111.65 -6.79
C LEU A 646 -68.52 -110.72 -6.13
N ARG A 647 -69.07 -109.74 -6.86
CA ARG A 647 -70.16 -108.88 -6.36
C ARG A 647 -71.45 -109.64 -6.13
N SER A 648 -71.79 -110.62 -6.99
CA SER A 648 -73.01 -111.42 -6.84
C SER A 648 -73.02 -112.25 -5.53
N ILE A 649 -71.85 -112.73 -5.09
CA ILE A 649 -71.69 -113.51 -3.86
C ILE A 649 -71.85 -112.62 -2.61
N ALA A 650 -71.39 -111.37 -2.66
CA ALA A 650 -71.37 -110.48 -1.50
C ALA A 650 -72.72 -109.75 -1.25
N MET A 651 -73.61 -109.70 -2.23
CA MET A 651 -74.93 -109.06 -2.10
C MET A 651 -75.98 -109.95 -1.42
N CYS A 652 -76.87 -109.35 -0.65
CA CYS A 652 -77.95 -110.04 0.07
C CYS A 652 -78.93 -110.69 -0.92
N SER A 653 -79.17 -111.99 -0.76
CA SER A 653 -80.06 -112.77 -1.64
C SER A 653 -81.54 -112.38 -1.57
N LEU A 654 -81.95 -111.52 -0.63
CA LEU A 654 -83.34 -111.08 -0.48
C LEU A 654 -83.63 -109.75 -1.19
N CYS A 655 -82.66 -108.84 -1.24
CA CYS A 655 -82.85 -107.53 -1.86
C CYS A 655 -81.91 -107.25 -3.02
N SER A 656 -80.85 -108.05 -3.21
CA SER A 656 -79.79 -107.89 -4.23
C SER A 656 -79.23 -106.47 -4.35
N LYS A 657 -79.34 -105.67 -3.27
CA LYS A 657 -78.95 -104.26 -3.21
C LYS A 657 -77.90 -104.01 -2.13
N ASN A 658 -78.14 -104.58 -0.95
CA ASN A 658 -77.29 -104.38 0.22
C ASN A 658 -76.31 -105.53 0.36
N TRP A 659 -75.11 -105.23 0.87
CA TRP A 659 -74.13 -106.25 1.25
C TRP A 659 -74.66 -107.12 2.39
N LYS A 660 -74.27 -108.39 2.40
CA LYS A 660 -74.56 -109.29 3.52
C LYS A 660 -73.78 -108.80 4.76
N ASP A 661 -74.47 -108.54 5.86
CA ASP A 661 -73.87 -108.01 7.09
C ASP A 661 -74.49 -108.59 8.37
N THR A 662 -75.47 -109.51 8.27
CA THR A 662 -76.19 -110.09 9.42
C THR A 662 -76.47 -111.58 9.21
N ALA A 663 -75.92 -112.42 10.10
CA ALA A 663 -76.15 -113.86 10.13
C ALA A 663 -77.20 -114.25 11.17
N LEU A 664 -78.05 -115.24 10.85
CA LEU A 664 -79.01 -115.82 11.79
C LEU A 664 -78.34 -116.93 12.63
N LYS A 665 -78.15 -116.72 13.95
CA LYS A 665 -77.45 -117.66 14.85
C LYS A 665 -78.00 -119.10 14.78
N VAL A 666 -79.32 -119.26 14.59
CA VAL A 666 -79.98 -120.59 14.58
C VAL A 666 -79.63 -121.43 13.35
N CYS A 667 -79.26 -120.80 12.23
CA CYS A 667 -79.05 -121.53 10.95
C CYS A 667 -77.85 -121.08 10.11
N GLY A 668 -77.11 -120.05 10.52
CA GLY A 668 -75.90 -119.56 9.86
C GLY A 668 -76.11 -118.79 8.54
N HIS A 669 -77.32 -118.69 8.02
CA HIS A 669 -77.58 -117.94 6.78
C HIS A 669 -77.42 -116.42 6.98
N VAL A 670 -76.73 -115.77 6.03
CA VAL A 670 -76.37 -114.34 6.07
C VAL A 670 -77.19 -113.53 5.06
N PHE A 671 -77.81 -112.46 5.56
CA PHE A 671 -78.57 -111.47 4.80
C PHE A 671 -78.09 -110.06 5.17
N CYS A 672 -78.65 -109.02 4.54
CA CYS A 672 -78.46 -107.67 5.07
C CYS A 672 -79.35 -107.46 6.30
N HIS A 673 -78.93 -106.60 7.20
CA HIS A 673 -79.57 -106.30 8.47
C HIS A 673 -81.02 -105.88 8.24
N GLN A 674 -81.23 -105.02 7.23
CA GLN A 674 -82.55 -104.56 6.85
C GLN A 674 -83.50 -105.71 6.52
N CYS A 675 -83.09 -106.66 5.66
CA CYS A 675 -83.96 -107.78 5.30
C CYS A 675 -84.19 -108.79 6.44
N ALA A 676 -83.24 -108.94 7.36
CA ALA A 676 -83.41 -109.79 8.53
C ALA A 676 -84.36 -109.14 9.56
N GLN A 677 -84.26 -107.82 9.75
CA GLN A 677 -85.11 -107.02 10.61
C GLN A 677 -86.55 -106.92 10.06
N ASP A 678 -86.71 -106.60 8.77
CA ASP A 678 -88.03 -106.48 8.11
C ASP A 678 -88.86 -107.77 8.25
N ARG A 679 -88.20 -108.94 8.26
CA ARG A 679 -88.87 -110.23 8.51
C ARG A 679 -89.35 -110.39 9.94
N LEU A 680 -88.58 -109.95 10.93
CA LEU A 680 -89.01 -109.98 12.33
C LEU A 680 -90.19 -109.03 12.57
N ASP A 681 -90.14 -107.85 11.96
CA ASP A 681 -91.19 -106.83 12.04
C ASP A 681 -92.49 -107.31 11.36
N ALA A 682 -92.38 -107.98 10.21
CA ALA A 682 -93.51 -108.63 9.52
C ALA A 682 -94.03 -109.91 10.22
N ARG A 683 -93.50 -110.25 11.41
CA ARG A 683 -93.78 -111.50 12.16
C ARG A 683 -93.48 -112.80 11.39
N LEU A 684 -92.68 -112.73 10.33
CA LEU A 684 -92.20 -113.87 9.55
C LEU A 684 -90.94 -114.46 10.19
N ARG A 685 -91.12 -115.02 11.40
CA ARG A 685 -90.04 -115.54 12.26
C ARG A 685 -89.47 -116.90 11.80
N LYS A 686 -89.29 -117.11 10.49
CA LYS A 686 -88.68 -118.31 9.89
C LYS A 686 -87.66 -117.89 8.84
N CYS A 687 -86.49 -118.52 8.83
CA CYS A 687 -85.43 -118.21 7.87
C CYS A 687 -85.89 -118.52 6.43
N PRO A 688 -85.75 -117.60 5.46
CA PRO A 688 -86.10 -117.85 4.06
C PRO A 688 -85.39 -119.04 3.40
N ASN A 689 -84.14 -119.32 3.79
CA ASN A 689 -83.36 -120.37 3.15
C ASN A 689 -83.64 -121.76 3.73
N CYS A 690 -84.02 -121.88 5.01
CA CYS A 690 -84.14 -123.18 5.68
C CYS A 690 -85.36 -123.35 6.59
N ASN A 691 -86.25 -122.36 6.63
CA ASN A 691 -87.49 -122.32 7.42
C ASN A 691 -87.36 -122.56 8.94
N LYS A 692 -86.15 -122.60 9.49
CA LYS A 692 -85.93 -122.66 10.94
C LYS A 692 -86.42 -121.38 11.62
N PRO A 693 -87.14 -121.47 12.73
CA PRO A 693 -87.63 -120.29 13.43
C PRO A 693 -86.47 -119.50 14.04
N PHE A 694 -86.54 -118.16 14.01
CA PHE A 694 -85.56 -117.27 14.63
C PHE A 694 -86.23 -116.08 15.30
N SER A 695 -85.58 -115.53 16.33
CA SER A 695 -86.03 -114.39 17.13
C SER A 695 -85.08 -113.21 17.00
N GLN A 696 -85.42 -112.08 17.61
CA GLN A 696 -84.59 -110.87 17.54
C GLN A 696 -83.21 -111.04 18.21
N ASN A 697 -83.10 -111.93 19.20
CA ASN A 697 -81.81 -112.24 19.85
C ASN A 697 -80.88 -113.11 18.97
N ASP A 698 -81.42 -113.65 17.87
CA ASP A 698 -80.70 -114.53 16.95
C ASP A 698 -80.07 -113.79 15.77
N LEU A 699 -80.22 -112.46 15.67
CA LEU A 699 -79.48 -111.65 14.71
C LEU A 699 -78.06 -111.39 15.21
N LEU A 700 -77.05 -111.75 14.40
CA LEU A 700 -75.64 -111.50 14.67
C LEU A 700 -75.05 -110.70 13.52
N THR A 701 -74.54 -109.50 13.79
CA THR A 701 -73.83 -108.68 12.80
C THR A 701 -72.49 -109.32 12.42
N VAL A 702 -72.18 -109.36 11.13
CA VAL A 702 -70.96 -109.94 10.55
C VAL A 702 -70.37 -108.96 9.53
N HIS A 703 -69.04 -108.85 9.47
CA HIS A 703 -68.35 -108.06 8.44
C HIS A 703 -67.76 -109.03 7.40
N LEU A 704 -68.11 -108.84 6.12
CA LEU A 704 -67.73 -109.69 4.97
C LEU A 704 -66.68 -109.02 4.09
#